data_AF-A0AA97IYQ9-F1
#
_entry.id   AF-A0AA97IYQ9-F1
#
_cell.length_a   1.000
_cell.length_b   1.000
_cell.length_c   1.000
_cell.angle_alpha   90.00
_cell.angle_beta   90.00
_cell.angle_gamma   90.00
#
_symmetry.space_group_name_H-M   'P 1'
#
loop_
_entity.id
_entity.type
_entity.pdbx_description
1 polymer ?
#
loop_
_entity_poly.entity_id
_entity_poly.type
_entity_poly.pdbx_seq_one_letter_code
_entity_poly.pdbx_strand_id
1 'polypeptide(L)'
;MDFLLLVVRKLLRTNSRFVKVILMSATINCQEFANYFAIPVRNKLYPAYVFEVEGKPHAIEEYYLDDLKPILSNIRIIQSIVEEPLIPKEMYTAAVTLIQWFDELEMKESGMEKHCLDLMSECGSVLVFLPGLAEINYMHELLTNMVHKRLQIYPLHSSVTLEEQNNVFLAPVPGYRKILLSTNIAESSVTVPDVKYVIDFCLTRTLVCDEDTNYQSLRLCWTSKNSCNQRRGRAGRVSKGYCYRLIYKDFWANYIPETSVPEMVRCPLENTVLKVKQLDMGEPRALLATALSPPNISDIERTILLLKEIGALAIGDHSDDANLYDGELTFLGKVLARLPVDQHLGKLIVLGNVFGCLEECLIIAAALSLNSFFAIPFRQHLDGYRNKMHFSGNSKSDCIALVMAFKEWQESRQKGKLRHPKVAELYEELKKRVSEFNMHVNPQPPAMDRDYVYKQRFILQVVMAGAFYPNYFALEQHDEEIAAKELSGKDPKTTVVLKSIPSYGFLYYKQLQSLFRQCGQVKSISYDGSKAFVEFSRNPMERFKTLPAVYMALKMSQLRTQFELNVHLSEEIEEKMDTGSSVIVRNTRVNVDFQKHKVAPAQKFCSALEKSQTITSLDLSINVTEVVEVGHFWGYRIDEKNMTLLKNLSAEINQLDLKPLSIRPYPDLVCMAPFTDWENERYYRAQVLYVSGESVEVFYVDYGNRSKVALDHLREIPDHLRKLPFQALEFKVRRMRPSSQSLVCGEQWSYAASQRFASLVSGCALMVKVFSIVHSILHVDVFRHSGIMDVVNIRDVLIQECYAELSEDSYESKLSSETLKQLFAKPDGKTGRSVATGETNSRAQEEDRLIKALLDSNATSRLGMPNCKALLLGPYNPYNMKFSSMTRISQFRTVFVEKESVNSVVVDDAPEDSFQQILVAASIRINSTGSTMLLRETSLMPPVPGLPALLSMLFAPAIDLRVDESRKRYTGVLCGLGWNHALRIPVLPDHDIELAFDVEMNVDDITQINILRKAINKLVCDGPNGLLHLGRERMTHLQNAARQNLLSLICKSKPREIIPPKWYAKSYEWGQQKNKFIIDQSEVLNSKEKRASLYQLHKLVLLNA
;
A
#
# COMPACT_ATOMS: atom_id res chain seq x y z
N MET A 1 -15.14 22.93 -19.49
CA MET A 1 -15.82 24.07 -20.16
C MET A 1 -15.83 23.90 -21.66
N ASP A 2 -14.73 23.51 -22.29
CA ASP A 2 -14.59 23.36 -23.75
C ASP A 2 -15.68 22.48 -24.38
N PHE A 3 -15.96 21.32 -23.78
CA PHE A 3 -17.06 20.44 -24.23
C PHE A 3 -18.42 21.15 -24.17
N LEU A 4 -18.68 21.96 -23.14
CA LEU A 4 -19.93 22.70 -23.02
C LEU A 4 -20.04 23.77 -24.13
N LEU A 5 -18.94 24.46 -24.47
CA LEU A 5 -18.93 25.43 -25.57
C LEU A 5 -19.28 24.77 -26.91
N LEU A 6 -18.74 23.58 -27.15
CA LEU A 6 -19.06 22.76 -28.33
C LEU A 6 -20.54 22.39 -28.38
N VAL A 7 -21.08 21.88 -27.27
CA VAL A 7 -22.50 21.50 -27.15
C VAL A 7 -23.40 22.70 -27.39
N VAL A 8 -23.13 23.83 -26.72
CA VAL A 8 -23.88 25.08 -26.85
C VAL A 8 -23.83 25.58 -28.29
N ARG A 9 -22.65 25.62 -28.93
CA ARG A 9 -22.52 26.04 -30.34
C ARG A 9 -23.36 25.17 -31.28
N LYS A 10 -23.38 23.85 -31.08
CA LYS A 10 -24.20 22.94 -31.88
C LYS A 10 -25.69 23.18 -31.65
N LEU A 11 -26.13 23.26 -30.40
CA LEU A 11 -27.54 23.49 -30.04
C LEU A 11 -28.06 24.86 -30.48
N LEU A 12 -27.25 25.91 -30.43
CA LEU A 12 -27.60 27.24 -30.94
C LEU A 12 -27.89 27.21 -32.45
N ARG A 13 -27.21 26.36 -33.21
CA ARG A 13 -27.41 26.22 -34.67
C ARG A 13 -28.62 25.34 -35.01
N THR A 14 -28.90 24.32 -34.20
CA THR A 14 -29.98 23.36 -34.43
C THR A 14 -31.29 23.79 -33.77
N ASN A 15 -31.40 23.64 -32.44
CA ASN A 15 -32.67 23.58 -31.72
C ASN A 15 -32.94 24.76 -30.78
N SER A 16 -31.94 25.61 -30.50
CA SER A 16 -32.02 26.63 -29.43
C SER A 16 -31.63 28.04 -29.89
N ARG A 17 -32.07 28.43 -31.09
CA ARG A 17 -31.68 29.70 -31.75
C ARG A 17 -32.00 30.98 -30.97
N PHE A 18 -32.96 30.93 -30.04
CA PHE A 18 -33.39 32.09 -29.25
C PHE A 18 -32.69 32.23 -27.89
N VAL A 19 -31.87 31.25 -27.51
CA VAL A 19 -31.12 31.28 -26.24
C VAL A 19 -29.97 32.28 -26.36
N LYS A 20 -29.90 33.24 -25.43
CA LYS A 20 -28.78 34.17 -25.32
C LYS A 20 -27.70 33.56 -24.44
N VAL A 21 -26.45 33.60 -24.90
CA VAL A 21 -25.28 33.08 -24.18
C VAL A 21 -24.30 34.23 -23.98
N ILE A 22 -23.85 34.41 -22.73
CA ILE A 22 -22.84 35.41 -22.36
C ILE A 22 -21.61 34.65 -21.89
N LEU A 23 -20.48 34.84 -22.58
CA LEU A 23 -19.19 34.27 -22.20
C LEU A 23 -18.40 35.32 -21.42
N MET A 24 -17.90 34.96 -20.25
CA MET A 24 -17.06 35.82 -19.42
C MET A 24 -15.65 35.22 -19.36
N SER A 25 -14.64 36.03 -19.69
CA SER A 25 -13.23 35.65 -19.63
C SER A 25 -12.43 36.69 -18.87
N ALA A 26 -11.50 36.24 -18.04
CA ALA A 26 -10.54 37.10 -17.33
C ALA A 26 -9.23 37.29 -18.12
N THR A 27 -9.07 36.63 -19.28
CA THR A 27 -7.84 36.64 -20.07
C THR A 27 -7.96 37.53 -21.31
N ILE A 28 -6.81 37.98 -21.82
CA ILE A 28 -6.69 38.92 -22.96
C ILE A 28 -7.14 38.30 -24.30
N ASN A 29 -7.24 36.97 -24.41
CA ASN A 29 -7.56 36.29 -25.68
C ASN A 29 -9.08 36.07 -25.88
N CYS A 30 -9.89 37.13 -25.75
CA CYS A 30 -11.35 37.08 -25.98
C CYS A 30 -11.72 36.88 -27.46
N GLN A 31 -10.80 37.18 -28.38
CA GLN A 31 -11.03 37.11 -29.82
C GLN A 31 -11.24 35.69 -30.32
N GLU A 32 -10.55 34.70 -29.72
CA GLU A 32 -10.67 33.30 -30.11
C GLU A 32 -12.10 32.77 -29.86
N PHE A 33 -12.67 33.08 -28.70
CA PHE A 33 -14.07 32.78 -28.38
C PHE A 33 -15.03 33.50 -29.32
N ALA A 34 -14.77 34.78 -29.63
CA ALA A 34 -15.59 35.55 -30.55
C ALA A 34 -15.63 34.95 -31.96
N ASN A 35 -14.49 34.49 -32.46
CA ASN A 35 -14.38 33.81 -33.75
C ASN A 35 -15.05 32.42 -33.73
N TYR A 36 -14.90 31.67 -32.64
CA TYR A 36 -15.50 30.34 -32.51
C TYR A 36 -17.03 30.37 -32.54
N PHE A 37 -17.64 31.40 -31.98
CA PHE A 37 -19.10 31.63 -32.00
C PHE A 37 -19.56 32.49 -33.19
N ALA A 38 -18.74 32.64 -34.23
CA ALA A 38 -19.11 33.45 -35.38
C ALA A 38 -20.40 32.95 -36.07
N ILE A 39 -21.22 33.91 -36.47
CA ILE A 39 -22.53 33.70 -37.08
C ILE A 39 -22.43 33.95 -38.59
N PRO A 40 -22.93 33.05 -39.45
CA PRO A 40 -22.98 33.28 -40.88
C PRO A 40 -24.10 34.28 -41.24
N VAL A 41 -23.73 35.42 -41.82
CA VAL A 41 -24.64 36.43 -42.36
C VAL A 41 -24.23 36.75 -43.80
N ARG A 42 -25.12 36.52 -44.78
CA ARG A 42 -24.87 36.76 -46.22
C ARG A 42 -23.55 36.15 -46.73
N ASN A 43 -23.33 34.85 -46.45
CA ASN A 43 -22.11 34.10 -46.81
C ASN A 43 -20.79 34.63 -46.21
N LYS A 44 -20.83 35.49 -45.18
CA LYS A 44 -19.66 35.90 -44.40
C LYS A 44 -19.85 35.57 -42.91
N LEU A 45 -18.79 35.14 -42.24
CA LEU A 45 -18.81 34.85 -40.80
C LEU A 45 -18.47 36.13 -40.02
N TYR A 46 -19.37 36.54 -39.12
CA TYR A 46 -19.14 37.68 -38.23
C TYR A 46 -18.85 37.19 -36.81
N PRO A 47 -17.76 37.64 -36.16
CA PRO A 47 -17.41 37.23 -34.80
C PRO A 47 -18.41 37.79 -33.78
N ALA A 48 -18.51 37.14 -32.61
CA ALA A 48 -19.34 37.60 -31.52
C ALA A 48 -18.80 38.93 -30.93
N TYR A 49 -19.70 39.75 -30.37
CA TYR A 49 -19.34 41.03 -29.76
C TYR A 49 -18.55 40.83 -28.45
N VAL A 50 -17.44 41.56 -28.29
CA VAL A 50 -16.59 41.53 -27.09
C VAL A 50 -16.78 42.84 -26.32
N PHE A 51 -17.03 42.73 -25.02
CA PHE A 51 -17.18 43.88 -24.12
C PHE A 51 -16.14 43.78 -23.01
N GLU A 52 -15.29 44.81 -22.87
CA GLU A 52 -14.23 44.88 -21.86
C GLU A 52 -14.69 45.65 -20.63
N VAL A 53 -14.41 45.12 -19.43
CA VAL A 53 -14.76 45.74 -18.14
C VAL A 53 -13.47 46.23 -17.46
N GLU A 54 -13.34 47.54 -17.27
CA GLU A 54 -12.17 48.13 -16.61
C GLU A 54 -12.24 48.00 -15.07
N GLY A 55 -11.14 47.56 -14.45
CA GLY A 55 -10.94 47.58 -13.00
C GLY A 55 -9.69 48.39 -12.62
N LYS A 56 -9.65 48.98 -11.42
CA LYS A 56 -8.51 49.76 -10.90
C LYS A 56 -7.71 48.97 -9.83
N PRO A 57 -6.81 48.04 -10.19
CA PRO A 57 -5.88 47.44 -9.24
C PRO A 57 -4.82 48.45 -8.78
N HIS A 58 -4.22 48.24 -7.61
CA HIS A 58 -3.04 49.02 -7.18
C HIS A 58 -1.84 48.71 -8.09
N ALA A 59 -0.90 49.65 -8.19
CA ALA A 59 0.31 49.48 -8.99
C ALA A 59 1.16 48.30 -8.48
N ILE A 60 1.66 47.48 -9.40
CA ILE A 60 2.54 46.34 -9.11
C ILE A 60 3.81 46.50 -9.94
N GLU A 61 4.98 46.47 -9.30
CA GLU A 61 6.28 46.47 -9.98
C GLU A 61 6.77 45.04 -10.22
N GLU A 62 7.41 44.83 -11.37
CA GLU A 62 7.91 43.52 -11.81
C GLU A 62 9.44 43.54 -11.91
N TYR A 63 10.09 42.55 -11.30
CA TYR A 63 11.53 42.38 -11.30
C TYR A 63 11.91 40.99 -11.81
N TYR A 64 12.98 40.91 -12.60
CA TYR A 64 13.54 39.68 -13.15
C TYR A 64 14.94 39.42 -12.59
N LEU A 65 15.53 38.25 -12.82
CA LEU A 65 16.89 37.93 -12.35
C LEU A 65 17.94 38.95 -12.80
N ASP A 66 17.77 39.54 -13.99
CA ASP A 66 18.63 40.60 -14.50
C ASP A 66 18.67 41.85 -13.62
N ASP A 67 17.53 42.19 -13.02
CA ASP A 67 17.35 43.36 -12.17
C ASP A 67 17.86 43.11 -10.74
N LEU A 68 17.99 41.83 -10.36
CA LEU A 68 18.38 41.39 -9.02
C LEU A 68 19.89 41.16 -8.85
N LYS A 69 20.69 41.40 -9.90
CA LYS A 69 22.17 41.31 -9.86
C LYS A 69 22.83 42.05 -8.68
N PRO A 70 22.37 43.26 -8.26
CA PRO A 70 22.96 43.96 -7.11
C PRO A 70 22.76 43.24 -5.77
N ILE A 71 21.66 42.48 -5.65
CA ILE A 71 21.27 41.77 -4.41
C ILE A 71 21.86 40.35 -4.41
N LEU A 72 21.95 39.73 -5.58
CA LEU A 72 22.36 38.33 -5.76
C LEU A 72 23.82 38.18 -6.25
N SER A 73 24.69 39.18 -6.04
CA SER A 73 26.04 39.24 -6.61
C SER A 73 26.92 38.02 -6.32
N ASN A 74 26.63 37.30 -5.23
CA ASN A 74 27.39 36.13 -4.79
C ASN A 74 26.81 34.79 -5.28
N ILE A 75 25.69 34.80 -6.01
CA ILE A 75 24.96 33.60 -6.44
C ILE A 75 24.97 33.53 -7.96
N ARG A 76 25.68 32.54 -8.53
CA ARG A 76 25.66 32.29 -9.98
C ARG A 76 24.49 31.37 -10.34
N ILE A 77 23.40 31.95 -10.82
CA ILE A 77 22.24 31.20 -11.32
C ILE A 77 22.46 30.90 -12.81
N ILE A 78 22.59 29.61 -13.16
CA ILE A 78 22.73 29.13 -14.54
C ILE A 78 21.49 29.52 -15.36
N GLN A 79 21.67 29.83 -16.64
CA GLN A 79 20.55 30.10 -17.54
C GLN A 79 19.61 28.89 -17.64
N SER A 80 18.31 29.16 -17.56
CA SER A 80 17.27 28.15 -17.65
C SER A 80 17.23 27.51 -19.04
N ILE A 81 17.18 26.18 -19.09
CA ILE A 81 16.99 25.41 -20.31
C ILE A 81 15.50 25.10 -20.44
N VAL A 82 14.94 25.32 -21.64
CA VAL A 82 13.49 25.12 -21.89
C VAL A 82 13.10 23.66 -21.73
N GLU A 83 13.91 22.77 -22.30
CA GLU A 83 13.67 21.33 -22.40
C GLU A 83 13.79 20.61 -21.04
N GLU A 84 14.51 21.19 -20.08
CA GLU A 84 14.73 20.62 -18.75
C GLU A 84 14.32 21.62 -17.65
N PRO A 85 13.01 21.78 -17.39
CA PRO A 85 12.55 22.64 -16.30
C PRO A 85 12.99 22.06 -14.95
N LEU A 86 13.89 22.75 -14.25
CA LEU A 86 14.41 22.34 -12.95
C LEU A 86 14.60 23.55 -12.03
N ILE A 87 14.54 23.32 -10.72
CA ILE A 87 14.89 24.35 -9.72
C ILE A 87 16.26 24.01 -9.13
N PRO A 88 17.34 24.69 -9.55
CA PRO A 88 18.67 24.48 -9.00
C PRO A 88 18.73 25.05 -7.57
N LYS A 89 19.67 24.55 -6.76
CA LYS A 89 19.79 24.92 -5.34
C LYS A 89 19.98 26.43 -5.14
N GLU A 90 20.69 27.05 -6.08
CA GLU A 90 20.99 28.47 -6.12
C GLU A 90 19.73 29.33 -6.22
N MET A 91 18.67 28.87 -6.90
CA MET A 91 17.39 29.59 -6.95
C MET A 91 16.67 29.60 -5.60
N TYR A 92 16.77 28.51 -4.82
CA TYR A 92 16.27 28.52 -3.44
C TYR A 92 17.05 29.50 -2.58
N THR A 93 18.39 29.51 -2.70
CA THR A 93 19.24 30.49 -1.99
C THR A 93 18.89 31.92 -2.37
N ALA A 94 18.61 32.20 -3.64
CA ALA A 94 18.18 33.51 -4.10
C ALA A 94 16.84 33.92 -3.49
N ALA A 95 15.84 33.03 -3.46
CA ALA A 95 14.55 33.29 -2.82
C ALA A 95 14.69 33.57 -1.32
N VAL A 96 15.53 32.81 -0.61
CA VAL A 96 15.84 33.05 0.82
C VAL A 96 16.48 34.42 1.02
N THR A 97 17.43 34.80 0.14
CA THR A 97 18.10 36.11 0.18
C THR A 97 17.11 37.26 -0.05
N LEU A 98 16.17 37.11 -1.00
CA LEU A 98 15.10 38.09 -1.24
C LEU A 98 14.19 38.27 -0.03
N ILE A 99 13.79 37.17 0.61
CA ILE A 99 12.95 37.20 1.82
C ILE A 99 13.65 37.98 2.94
N GLN A 100 14.96 37.79 3.11
CA GLN A 100 15.76 38.54 4.08
C GLN A 100 15.88 40.02 3.73
N TRP A 101 16.00 40.33 2.43
CA TRP A 101 16.13 41.69 1.94
C TRP A 101 14.83 42.51 2.04
N PHE A 102 13.65 41.87 2.00
CA PHE A 102 12.37 42.58 2.15
C PHE A 102 12.24 43.31 3.49
N ASP A 103 12.81 42.76 4.57
CA ASP A 103 12.86 43.45 5.87
C ASP A 103 13.64 44.76 5.76
N GLU A 104 14.77 44.76 5.06
CA GLU A 104 15.58 45.97 4.85
C GLU A 104 14.87 47.01 3.97
N LEU A 105 14.11 46.55 2.97
CA LEU A 105 13.35 47.43 2.07
C LEU A 105 12.22 48.14 2.82
N GLU A 106 11.47 47.43 3.66
CA GLU A 106 10.38 48.03 4.45
C GLU A 106 10.90 48.98 5.53
N MET A 107 12.09 48.72 6.10
CA MET A 107 12.76 49.66 6.99
C MET A 107 13.14 50.96 6.27
N LYS A 108 13.64 50.87 5.04
CA LYS A 108 13.97 52.05 4.22
C LYS A 108 12.71 52.83 3.82
N GLU A 109 11.62 52.15 3.47
CA GLU A 109 10.33 52.79 3.16
C GLU A 109 9.71 53.51 4.37
N SER A 110 9.90 52.98 5.59
CA SER A 110 9.31 53.53 6.83
C SER A 110 10.17 54.58 7.56
N GLY A 111 11.43 54.79 7.15
CA GLY A 111 12.31 55.82 7.70
C GLY A 111 12.81 55.57 9.14
N MET A 112 12.74 54.33 9.64
CA MET A 112 13.14 53.94 11.01
C MET A 112 14.60 53.48 11.09
N GLU A 113 15.30 53.79 12.19
CA GLU A 113 16.69 53.34 12.45
C GLU A 113 16.78 51.83 12.76
N LYS A 114 17.94 51.21 12.45
CA LYS A 114 18.23 49.75 12.52
C LYS A 114 17.89 49.04 13.85
N HIS A 115 17.65 49.77 14.94
CA HIS A 115 17.47 49.21 16.29
C HIS A 115 15.99 48.95 16.70
N CYS A 116 15.00 49.17 15.84
CA CYS A 116 13.56 49.07 16.19
C CYS A 116 12.75 47.99 15.45
N LEU A 117 13.30 46.79 15.22
CA LEU A 117 12.51 45.64 14.71
C LEU A 117 11.32 45.27 15.62
N ASP A 118 11.41 45.54 16.92
CA ASP A 118 10.36 45.24 17.91
C ASP A 118 9.13 46.16 17.82
N LEU A 119 9.21 47.27 17.06
CA LEU A 119 8.14 48.27 16.93
C LEU A 119 7.37 48.19 15.59
N MET A 120 7.76 47.31 14.66
CA MET A 120 7.03 47.12 13.39
C MET A 120 5.77 46.27 13.61
N SER A 121 4.60 46.92 13.66
CA SER A 121 3.31 46.22 13.83
C SER A 121 2.81 45.49 12.58
N GLU A 122 3.24 45.87 11.37
CA GLU A 122 2.74 45.27 10.10
C GLU A 122 3.89 45.03 9.09
N CYS A 123 4.41 43.80 9.03
CA CYS A 123 5.32 43.38 7.96
C CYS A 123 4.52 42.82 6.77
N GLY A 124 4.88 43.18 5.54
CA GLY A 124 4.19 42.68 4.35
C GLY A 124 4.33 41.16 4.17
N SER A 125 3.23 40.46 3.89
CA SER A 125 3.26 39.00 3.69
C SER A 125 3.89 38.64 2.34
N VAL A 126 4.64 37.53 2.33
CA VAL A 126 5.34 37.01 1.14
C VAL A 126 4.65 35.75 0.64
N LEU A 127 4.30 35.72 -0.64
CA LEU A 127 3.76 34.54 -1.33
C LEU A 127 4.78 33.99 -2.31
N VAL A 128 5.20 32.75 -2.10
CA VAL A 128 6.18 32.03 -2.94
C VAL A 128 5.45 30.97 -3.74
N PHE A 129 5.51 31.06 -5.07
CA PHE A 129 4.97 30.05 -5.98
C PHE A 129 6.01 28.98 -6.28
N LEU A 130 5.73 27.76 -5.83
CA LEU A 130 6.53 26.55 -6.04
C LEU A 130 5.71 25.51 -6.81
N PRO A 131 6.34 24.62 -7.60
CA PRO A 131 5.61 23.72 -8.48
C PRO A 131 4.93 22.53 -7.76
N GLY A 132 5.37 22.16 -6.55
CA GLY A 132 4.85 20.99 -5.85
C GLY A 132 5.25 20.90 -4.37
N LEU A 133 4.75 19.85 -3.70
CA LEU A 133 4.96 19.63 -2.27
C LEU A 133 6.43 19.33 -1.91
N ALA A 134 7.18 18.65 -2.78
CA ALA A 134 8.60 18.35 -2.53
C ALA A 134 9.42 19.64 -2.46
N GLU A 135 9.16 20.57 -3.37
CA GLU A 135 9.81 21.87 -3.43
C GLU A 135 9.36 22.77 -2.27
N ILE A 136 8.09 22.70 -1.87
CA ILE A 136 7.57 23.35 -0.63
C ILE A 136 8.30 22.83 0.60
N ASN A 137 8.46 21.50 0.75
CA ASN A 137 9.16 20.89 1.88
C ASN A 137 10.62 21.35 1.96
N TYR A 138 11.31 21.38 0.82
CA TYR A 138 12.70 21.81 0.74
C TYR A 138 12.86 23.30 1.11
N MET A 139 12.02 24.18 0.55
CA MET A 139 12.03 25.60 0.91
C MET A 139 11.69 25.81 2.39
N HIS A 140 10.71 25.08 2.91
CA HIS A 140 10.33 25.13 4.32
C HIS A 140 11.50 24.76 5.24
N GLU A 141 12.25 23.70 4.91
CA GLU A 141 13.43 23.28 5.66
C GLU A 141 14.52 24.35 5.66
N LEU A 142 14.84 24.93 4.50
CA LEU A 142 15.80 26.03 4.39
C LEU A 142 15.39 27.24 5.25
N LEU A 143 14.11 27.61 5.23
CA LEU A 143 13.61 28.73 6.01
C LEU A 143 13.57 28.44 7.51
N THR A 144 13.24 27.20 7.92
CA THR A 144 13.17 26.80 9.35
C THR A 144 14.55 26.78 9.99
N ASN A 145 15.59 26.44 9.24
CA ASN A 145 16.97 26.43 9.73
C ASN A 145 17.49 27.85 10.07
N MET A 146 16.76 28.90 9.70
CA MET A 146 17.06 30.30 10.07
C MET A 146 16.48 30.66 11.45
N VAL A 147 16.85 29.90 12.49
CA VAL A 147 16.27 29.93 13.86
C VAL A 147 16.28 31.33 14.51
N HIS A 148 17.15 32.23 14.08
CA HIS A 148 17.29 33.59 14.63
C HIS A 148 16.35 34.64 14.04
N LYS A 149 15.43 34.27 13.13
CA LYS A 149 14.53 35.22 12.45
C LYS A 149 13.06 34.94 12.79
N ARG A 150 12.29 36.01 13.02
CA ARG A 150 10.85 35.98 13.34
C ARG A 150 10.01 35.69 12.08
N LEU A 151 10.02 34.45 11.61
CA LEU A 151 9.27 34.02 10.41
C LEU A 151 8.13 33.08 10.79
N GLN A 152 6.96 33.27 10.17
CA GLN A 152 5.83 32.34 10.24
C GLN A 152 5.60 31.72 8.86
N ILE A 153 5.91 30.44 8.72
CA ILE A 153 5.91 29.74 7.43
C ILE A 153 4.67 28.86 7.35
N TYR A 154 3.87 29.03 6.29
CA TYR A 154 2.67 28.23 6.05
C TYR A 154 2.74 27.52 4.69
N PRO A 155 2.73 26.18 4.65
CA PRO A 155 2.62 25.43 3.41
C PRO A 155 1.17 25.43 2.90
N LEU A 156 0.98 25.76 1.63
CA LEU A 156 -0.29 25.76 0.92
C LEU A 156 -0.24 24.80 -0.27
N HIS A 157 -0.75 23.60 -0.05
CA HIS A 157 -0.85 22.56 -1.06
C HIS A 157 -2.18 21.81 -0.91
N SER A 158 -2.69 21.21 -1.99
CA SER A 158 -3.98 20.50 -1.98
C SER A 158 -4.03 19.31 -1.01
N SER A 159 -2.87 18.74 -0.64
CA SER A 159 -2.75 17.64 0.33
C SER A 159 -2.65 18.10 1.78
N VAL A 160 -2.43 19.39 2.05
CA VAL A 160 -2.37 19.95 3.40
C VAL A 160 -3.79 20.00 3.97
N THR A 161 -3.96 19.77 5.26
CA THR A 161 -5.30 19.69 5.87
C THR A 161 -6.03 21.03 5.76
N LEU A 162 -7.36 20.99 5.70
CA LEU A 162 -8.17 22.22 5.59
C LEU A 162 -7.96 23.15 6.79
N GLU A 163 -7.74 22.59 7.98
CA GLU A 163 -7.45 23.35 9.20
C GLU A 163 -6.11 24.11 9.07
N GLU A 164 -5.06 23.44 8.58
CA GLU A 164 -3.77 24.08 8.30
C GLU A 164 -3.85 25.12 7.18
N GLN A 165 -4.64 24.87 6.13
CA GLN A 165 -4.87 25.86 5.07
C GLN A 165 -5.62 27.09 5.60
N ASN A 166 -6.56 26.91 6.53
CA ASN A 166 -7.32 28.02 7.12
C ASN A 166 -6.44 28.92 8.01
N ASN A 167 -5.36 28.37 8.59
CA ASN A 167 -4.42 29.16 9.40
C ASN A 167 -3.74 30.27 8.58
N VAL A 168 -3.73 30.17 7.24
CA VAL A 168 -3.20 31.21 6.35
C VAL A 168 -4.04 32.49 6.37
N PHE A 169 -5.31 32.45 6.76
CA PHE A 169 -6.13 33.66 6.87
C PHE A 169 -5.92 34.41 8.19
N LEU A 170 -5.22 33.80 9.14
CA LEU A 170 -4.89 34.46 10.40
C LEU A 170 -3.86 35.57 10.14
N ALA A 171 -4.00 36.65 10.90
CA ALA A 171 -3.02 37.72 10.91
C ALA A 171 -1.69 37.19 11.49
N PRO A 172 -0.54 37.66 10.97
CA PRO A 172 0.75 37.32 11.55
C PRO A 172 0.85 37.79 13.00
N VAL A 173 1.67 37.10 13.78
CA VAL A 173 2.07 37.59 15.11
C VAL A 173 2.87 38.89 14.92
N PRO A 174 2.63 39.96 15.71
CA PRO A 174 3.36 41.22 15.58
C PRO A 174 4.89 41.01 15.60
N GLY A 175 5.59 41.68 14.68
CA GLY A 175 7.04 41.51 14.49
C GLY A 175 7.45 40.21 13.80
N TYR A 176 6.52 39.34 13.38
CA TYR A 176 6.80 38.19 12.52
C TYR A 176 6.38 38.45 11.08
N ARG A 177 7.21 38.04 10.12
CA ARG A 177 6.85 38.03 8.69
C ARG A 177 6.17 36.71 8.34
N LYS A 178 5.00 36.80 7.72
CA LYS A 178 4.25 35.66 7.19
C LYS A 178 4.75 35.28 5.79
N ILE A 179 5.12 34.02 5.64
CA ILE A 179 5.61 33.43 4.40
C ILE A 179 4.67 32.29 3.99
N LEU A 180 4.09 32.41 2.80
CA LEU A 180 3.19 31.44 2.22
C LEU A 180 3.92 30.68 1.12
N LEU A 181 4.10 29.37 1.28
CA LEU A 181 4.72 28.51 0.28
C LEU A 181 3.61 27.76 -0.47
N SER A 182 3.28 28.18 -1.69
CA SER A 182 2.09 27.71 -2.39
C SER A 182 2.33 27.19 -3.80
N THR A 183 1.48 26.27 -4.25
CA THR A 183 1.36 25.94 -5.68
C THR A 183 0.38 26.88 -6.40
N ASN A 184 -0.11 26.48 -7.58
CA ASN A 184 -1.18 27.18 -8.28
C ASN A 184 -2.52 27.29 -7.50
N ILE A 185 -2.64 26.67 -6.31
CA ILE A 185 -3.83 26.84 -5.46
C ILE A 185 -4.04 28.32 -5.04
N ALA A 186 -2.97 29.08 -4.81
CA ALA A 186 -3.06 30.51 -4.53
C ALA A 186 -3.24 31.39 -5.79
N GLU A 187 -3.12 30.80 -6.99
CA GLU A 187 -3.32 31.52 -8.26
C GLU A 187 -4.80 31.81 -8.52
N SER A 188 -5.71 30.96 -8.03
CA SER A 188 -7.16 31.10 -8.24
C SER A 188 -7.98 30.74 -7.00
N SER A 189 -7.78 29.54 -6.44
CA SER A 189 -8.66 28.93 -5.43
C SER A 189 -8.62 29.59 -4.05
N VAL A 190 -7.48 30.14 -3.66
CA VAL A 190 -7.28 30.79 -2.36
C VAL A 190 -6.84 32.23 -2.58
N THR A 191 -7.46 33.16 -1.85
CA THR A 191 -7.15 34.58 -1.89
C THR A 191 -6.72 35.01 -0.50
N VAL A 192 -5.45 35.35 -0.34
CA VAL A 192 -4.92 35.91 0.90
C VAL A 192 -4.81 37.43 0.72
N PRO A 193 -5.46 38.24 1.56
CA PRO A 193 -5.58 39.68 1.32
C PRO A 193 -4.29 40.48 1.58
N ASP A 194 -3.44 40.04 2.51
CA ASP A 194 -2.28 40.79 3.04
C ASP A 194 -0.97 40.59 2.26
N VAL A 195 -1.03 40.01 1.05
CA VAL A 195 0.17 39.73 0.23
C VAL A 195 0.70 41.01 -0.42
N LYS A 196 1.92 41.40 -0.05
CA LYS A 196 2.65 42.55 -0.64
C LYS A 196 3.75 42.11 -1.62
N TYR A 197 4.40 40.98 -1.34
CA TYR A 197 5.51 40.44 -2.13
C TYR A 197 5.15 39.09 -2.73
N VAL A 198 5.36 38.92 -4.04
CA VAL A 198 5.24 37.64 -4.74
C VAL A 198 6.59 37.22 -5.27
N ILE A 199 7.04 36.01 -4.94
CA ILE A 199 8.21 35.36 -5.54
C ILE A 199 7.70 34.23 -6.44
N ASP A 200 7.93 34.32 -7.74
CA ASP A 200 7.47 33.35 -8.73
C ASP A 200 8.64 32.61 -9.36
N PHE A 201 8.69 31.29 -9.18
CA PHE A 201 9.66 30.42 -9.86
C PHE A 201 9.28 30.16 -11.32
N CYS A 202 8.12 30.64 -11.77
CA CYS A 202 7.60 30.47 -13.14
C CYS A 202 7.46 29.01 -13.59
N LEU A 203 7.33 28.10 -12.62
CA LEU A 203 7.13 26.67 -12.85
C LEU A 203 5.78 26.22 -12.31
N THR A 204 5.25 25.15 -12.91
CA THR A 204 4.03 24.49 -12.47
C THR A 204 4.11 23.00 -12.80
N ARG A 205 3.39 22.17 -12.05
CA ARG A 205 3.18 20.78 -12.43
C ARG A 205 1.87 20.66 -13.21
N THR A 206 1.94 20.09 -14.41
CA THR A 206 0.78 19.89 -15.30
C THR A 206 0.55 18.41 -15.52
N LEU A 207 -0.71 17.99 -15.45
CA LEU A 207 -1.11 16.63 -15.75
C LEU A 207 -1.19 16.44 -17.27
N VAL A 208 -0.47 15.44 -17.77
CA VAL A 208 -0.33 15.12 -19.19
C VAL A 208 -0.53 13.61 -19.35
N CYS A 209 -1.30 13.20 -20.36
CA CYS A 209 -1.39 11.80 -20.74
C CYS A 209 -0.20 11.35 -21.57
N ASP A 210 0.26 10.14 -21.28
CA ASP A 210 1.22 9.43 -22.13
C ASP A 210 0.54 9.04 -23.45
N GLU A 211 1.15 9.38 -24.58
CA GLU A 211 0.60 9.05 -25.90
C GLU A 211 0.49 7.53 -26.10
N ASP A 212 1.41 6.76 -25.52
CA ASP A 212 1.54 5.31 -25.69
C ASP A 212 0.72 4.48 -24.70
N THR A 213 0.47 4.94 -23.48
CA THR A 213 -0.32 4.19 -22.48
C THR A 213 -1.63 4.86 -22.04
N ASN A 214 -1.86 6.13 -22.40
CA ASN A 214 -2.92 6.99 -21.84
C ASN A 214 -2.86 7.12 -20.30
N TYR A 215 -1.77 6.68 -19.67
CA TYR A 215 -1.56 6.88 -18.24
C TYR A 215 -1.21 8.33 -17.95
N GLN A 216 -1.70 8.81 -16.82
CA GLN A 216 -1.47 10.18 -16.39
C GLN A 216 -0.05 10.33 -15.81
N SER A 217 0.66 11.34 -16.29
CA SER A 217 1.96 11.79 -15.79
C SER A 217 1.84 13.21 -15.27
N LEU A 218 2.44 13.48 -14.11
CA LEU A 218 2.53 14.84 -13.58
C LEU A 218 3.91 15.40 -13.93
N ARG A 219 3.98 16.21 -14.98
CA ARG A 219 5.24 16.76 -15.50
C ARG A 219 5.47 18.17 -14.97
N LEU A 220 6.73 18.47 -14.64
CA LEU A 220 7.16 19.83 -14.33
C LEU A 220 7.28 20.61 -15.65
N CYS A 221 6.67 21.79 -15.71
CA CYS A 221 6.62 22.62 -16.92
C CYS A 221 6.84 24.09 -16.55
N TRP A 222 7.34 24.86 -17.51
CA TRP A 222 7.25 26.32 -17.46
C TRP A 222 5.78 26.74 -17.48
N THR A 223 5.42 27.67 -16.59
CA THR A 223 4.06 28.22 -16.55
C THR A 223 3.84 29.20 -17.70
N SER A 224 2.58 29.48 -18.03
CA SER A 224 2.25 30.44 -19.09
C SER A 224 2.39 31.89 -18.62
N LYS A 225 2.62 32.83 -19.54
CA LYS A 225 2.63 34.27 -19.21
C LYS A 225 1.31 34.69 -18.58
N ASN A 226 0.18 34.17 -19.06
CA ASN A 226 -1.14 34.42 -18.48
C ASN A 226 -1.21 34.01 -17.00
N SER A 227 -0.73 32.82 -16.64
CA SER A 227 -0.67 32.36 -15.25
C SER A 227 0.27 33.20 -14.41
N CYS A 228 1.48 33.51 -14.90
CA CYS A 228 2.41 34.43 -14.22
C CYS A 228 1.79 35.82 -13.98
N ASN A 229 0.98 36.31 -14.90
CA ASN A 229 0.28 37.59 -14.76
C ASN A 229 -0.85 37.52 -13.72
N GLN A 230 -1.53 36.38 -13.59
CA GLN A 230 -2.47 36.14 -12.50
C GLN A 230 -1.78 36.06 -11.13
N ARG A 231 -0.62 35.39 -11.06
CA ARG A 231 0.23 35.33 -9.86
C ARG A 231 0.71 36.72 -9.43
N ARG A 232 1.17 37.53 -10.39
CA ARG A 232 1.51 38.95 -10.17
C ARG A 232 0.36 39.73 -9.56
N GLY A 233 -0.87 39.55 -10.06
CA GLY A 233 -2.08 40.20 -9.55
C GLY A 233 -2.43 39.88 -8.09
N ARG A 234 -1.72 38.97 -7.43
CA ARG A 234 -1.89 38.66 -6.00
C ARG A 234 -1.23 39.70 -5.08
N ALA A 235 -0.24 40.45 -5.55
CA ALA A 235 0.48 41.47 -4.76
C ALA A 235 -0.20 42.86 -4.72
N GLY A 236 -1.10 43.17 -5.65
CA GLY A 236 -1.67 44.53 -5.83
C GLY A 236 -3.11 44.71 -5.35
N ARG A 237 -3.52 43.97 -4.31
CA ARG A 237 -4.92 43.95 -3.84
C ARG A 237 -5.23 44.99 -2.78
N VAL A 238 -4.31 45.21 -1.85
CA VAL A 238 -4.51 46.10 -0.68
C VAL A 238 -3.59 47.32 -0.73
N SER A 239 -2.41 47.18 -1.32
CA SER A 239 -1.41 48.26 -1.41
C SER A 239 -0.54 48.08 -2.66
N LYS A 240 0.46 48.95 -2.83
CA LYS A 240 1.48 48.81 -3.88
C LYS A 240 2.21 47.47 -3.68
N GLY A 241 2.21 46.64 -4.72
CA GLY A 241 2.76 45.29 -4.69
C GLY A 241 4.05 45.14 -5.47
N TYR A 242 4.80 44.07 -5.18
CA TYR A 242 6.04 43.74 -5.86
C TYR A 242 6.05 42.27 -6.29
N CYS A 243 6.42 41.99 -7.54
CA CYS A 243 6.50 40.64 -8.10
C CYS A 243 7.92 40.36 -8.62
N TYR A 244 8.55 39.32 -8.08
CA TYR A 244 9.90 38.88 -8.41
C TYR A 244 9.83 37.56 -9.16
N ARG A 245 10.17 37.59 -10.45
CA ARG A 245 10.22 36.40 -11.32
C ARG A 245 11.64 35.88 -11.37
N LEU A 246 11.85 34.65 -10.93
CA LEU A 246 13.18 34.03 -10.88
C LEU A 246 13.59 33.45 -12.25
N ILE A 247 13.47 34.26 -13.30
CA ILE A 247 13.92 33.97 -14.68
C ILE A 247 14.55 35.23 -15.29
N TYR A 248 15.35 35.05 -16.34
CA TYR A 248 15.94 36.16 -17.11
C TYR A 248 14.92 36.79 -18.07
N LYS A 249 15.06 38.09 -18.37
CA LYS A 249 14.15 38.83 -19.27
C LYS A 249 14.13 38.25 -20.69
N ASP A 250 15.30 37.89 -21.21
CA ASP A 250 15.42 37.24 -22.53
C ASP A 250 14.68 35.90 -22.57
N PHE A 251 14.71 35.15 -21.46
CA PHE A 251 14.02 33.88 -21.35
C PHE A 251 12.50 34.05 -21.33
N TRP A 252 12.03 35.04 -20.56
CA TRP A 252 10.62 35.43 -20.52
C TRP A 252 10.09 35.84 -21.90
N ALA A 253 10.85 36.62 -22.66
CA ALA A 253 10.41 37.11 -23.97
C ALA A 253 10.31 35.99 -25.02
N ASN A 254 11.33 35.12 -25.08
CA ASN A 254 11.50 34.19 -26.21
C ASN A 254 10.97 32.77 -25.97
N TYR A 255 10.90 32.29 -24.72
CA TYR A 255 10.66 30.87 -24.45
C TYR A 255 9.42 30.56 -23.58
N ILE A 256 8.95 31.50 -22.77
CA ILE A 256 7.73 31.27 -21.95
C ILE A 256 6.49 31.35 -22.85
N PRO A 257 5.62 30.32 -22.86
CA PRO A 257 4.42 30.31 -23.70
C PRO A 257 3.39 31.32 -23.21
N GLU A 258 2.66 31.92 -24.15
CA GLU A 258 1.64 32.93 -23.83
C GLU A 258 0.45 32.33 -23.07
N THR A 259 0.00 31.15 -23.51
CA THR A 259 -1.16 30.43 -22.98
C THR A 259 -0.81 28.99 -22.63
N SER A 260 -1.48 28.42 -21.62
CA SER A 260 -1.39 27.00 -21.29
C SER A 260 -2.14 26.13 -22.30
N VAL A 261 -1.64 24.92 -22.56
CA VAL A 261 -2.33 23.91 -23.38
C VAL A 261 -3.68 23.52 -22.73
N PRO A 262 -4.81 23.57 -23.46
CA PRO A 262 -6.13 23.23 -22.93
C PRO A 262 -6.24 21.79 -22.43
N GLU A 263 -7.04 21.56 -21.39
CA GLU A 263 -7.23 20.22 -20.79
C GLU A 263 -7.77 19.19 -21.77
N MET A 264 -8.67 19.60 -22.66
CA MET A 264 -9.28 18.69 -23.64
C MET A 264 -8.26 18.06 -24.59
N VAL A 265 -7.08 18.66 -24.77
CA VAL A 265 -6.03 18.14 -25.65
C VAL A 265 -5.00 17.28 -24.89
N ARG A 266 -4.89 17.43 -23.56
CA ARG A 266 -3.83 16.81 -22.74
C ARG A 266 -4.30 15.79 -21.71
N CYS A 267 -5.61 15.70 -21.48
CA CYS A 267 -6.22 14.84 -20.46
C CYS A 267 -7.08 13.72 -21.09
N PRO A 268 -7.39 12.65 -20.33
CA PRO A 268 -8.20 11.54 -20.83
C PRO A 268 -9.61 11.97 -21.27
N LEU A 269 -10.12 11.39 -22.35
CA LEU A 269 -11.34 11.82 -23.05
C LEU A 269 -12.58 10.95 -22.74
N GLU A 270 -12.47 9.95 -21.88
CA GLU A 270 -13.49 8.92 -21.63
C GLU A 270 -14.84 9.56 -21.24
N ASN A 271 -14.82 10.48 -20.27
CA ASN A 271 -16.00 11.21 -19.83
C ASN A 271 -16.61 12.10 -20.92
N THR A 272 -15.77 12.67 -21.79
CA THR A 272 -16.22 13.49 -22.91
C THR A 272 -16.92 12.62 -23.94
N VAL A 273 -16.32 11.48 -24.31
CA VAL A 273 -16.89 10.53 -25.28
C VAL A 273 -18.20 9.93 -24.78
N LEU A 274 -18.29 9.54 -23.49
CA LEU A 274 -19.53 9.05 -22.88
C LEU A 274 -20.65 10.09 -22.93
N LYS A 275 -20.35 11.37 -22.66
CA LYS A 275 -21.34 12.46 -22.75
C LYS A 275 -21.79 12.71 -24.19
N VAL A 276 -20.88 12.63 -25.17
CA VAL A 276 -21.25 12.72 -26.59
C VAL A 276 -22.26 11.65 -26.97
N LYS A 277 -22.01 10.40 -26.56
CA LYS A 277 -22.91 9.27 -26.80
C LYS A 277 -24.22 9.38 -26.05
N GLN A 278 -24.20 9.84 -24.80
CA GLN A 278 -25.41 10.05 -23.99
C GLN A 278 -26.34 11.12 -24.59
N LEU A 279 -25.77 12.19 -25.18
CA LEU A 279 -26.51 13.28 -25.81
C LEU A 279 -26.91 12.98 -27.27
N ASP A 280 -26.57 11.79 -27.80
CA ASP A 280 -26.79 11.37 -29.19
C ASP A 280 -26.34 12.41 -30.23
N MET A 281 -25.14 12.97 -30.03
CA MET A 281 -24.63 14.06 -30.86
C MET A 281 -23.85 13.58 -32.09
N GLY A 282 -23.98 12.31 -32.47
CA GLY A 282 -23.28 11.66 -33.58
C GLY A 282 -21.95 10.99 -33.19
N GLU A 283 -21.11 10.71 -34.19
CA GLU A 283 -19.81 10.07 -34.00
C GLU A 283 -18.86 10.97 -33.18
N PRO A 284 -18.21 10.47 -32.11
CA PRO A 284 -17.29 11.24 -31.28
C PRO A 284 -16.16 11.90 -32.06
N ARG A 285 -15.57 11.17 -33.03
CA ARG A 285 -14.50 11.66 -33.91
C ARG A 285 -14.92 12.91 -34.68
N ALA A 286 -16.06 12.85 -35.37
CA ALA A 286 -16.56 13.96 -36.18
C ALA A 286 -16.95 15.18 -35.34
N LEU A 287 -17.51 14.95 -34.14
CA LEU A 287 -17.95 16.04 -33.27
C LEU A 287 -16.77 16.75 -32.60
N LEU A 288 -15.81 16.01 -32.02
CA LEU A 288 -14.68 16.58 -31.31
C LEU A 288 -13.72 17.34 -32.23
N ALA A 289 -13.66 16.98 -33.52
CA ALA A 289 -12.94 17.75 -34.53
C ALA A 289 -13.46 19.20 -34.70
N THR A 290 -14.68 19.51 -34.23
CA THR A 290 -15.27 20.85 -34.30
C THR A 290 -15.14 21.66 -33.00
N ALA A 291 -14.42 21.13 -32.01
CA ALA A 291 -14.16 21.81 -30.75
C ALA A 291 -13.23 23.02 -30.93
N LEU A 292 -13.13 23.89 -29.90
CA LEU A 292 -12.27 25.08 -29.95
C LEU A 292 -10.81 24.71 -30.19
N SER A 293 -10.33 23.73 -29.42
CA SER A 293 -9.01 23.12 -29.58
C SER A 293 -9.21 21.60 -29.70
N PRO A 294 -9.30 21.05 -30.93
CA PRO A 294 -9.64 19.65 -31.12
C PRO A 294 -8.52 18.73 -30.60
N PRO A 295 -8.86 17.62 -29.91
CA PRO A 295 -7.87 16.62 -29.51
C PRO A 295 -7.38 15.80 -30.71
N ASN A 296 -6.26 15.08 -30.53
CA ASN A 296 -5.74 14.21 -31.58
C ASN A 296 -6.72 13.06 -31.87
N ILE A 297 -6.75 12.63 -33.14
CA ILE A 297 -7.65 11.56 -33.59
C ILE A 297 -7.27 10.22 -32.94
N SER A 298 -5.97 9.94 -32.82
CA SER A 298 -5.44 8.75 -32.14
C SER A 298 -5.94 8.64 -30.69
N ASP A 299 -5.99 9.77 -29.97
CA ASP A 299 -6.41 9.83 -28.57
C ASP A 299 -7.91 9.51 -28.45
N ILE A 300 -8.72 10.00 -29.39
CA ILE A 300 -10.16 9.67 -29.47
C ILE A 300 -10.33 8.18 -29.77
N GLU A 301 -9.65 7.66 -30.80
CA GLU A 301 -9.73 6.26 -31.23
C GLU A 301 -9.35 5.31 -30.08
N ARG A 302 -8.25 5.59 -29.40
CA ARG A 302 -7.80 4.85 -28.22
C ARG A 302 -8.80 4.94 -27.07
N THR A 303 -9.31 6.13 -26.76
CA THR A 303 -10.33 6.32 -25.71
C THR A 303 -11.56 5.44 -25.97
N ILE A 304 -11.97 5.30 -27.22
CA ILE A 304 -13.10 4.43 -27.60
C ILE A 304 -12.77 2.96 -27.34
N LEU A 305 -11.55 2.51 -27.64
CA LEU A 305 -11.10 1.14 -27.33
C LEU A 305 -11.06 0.89 -25.81
N LEU A 306 -10.58 1.85 -25.02
CA LEU A 306 -10.58 1.77 -23.54
C LEU A 306 -12.00 1.69 -22.99
N LEU A 307 -12.93 2.48 -23.52
CA LEU A 307 -14.35 2.41 -23.14
C LEU A 307 -15.01 1.08 -23.53
N LYS A 308 -14.55 0.42 -24.60
CA LYS A 308 -14.97 -0.94 -24.97
C LYS A 308 -14.40 -1.98 -24.00
N GLU A 309 -13.14 -1.85 -23.58
CA GLU A 309 -12.51 -2.73 -22.58
C GLU A 309 -13.20 -2.64 -21.21
N ILE A 310 -13.53 -1.42 -20.77
CA ILE A 310 -14.30 -1.21 -19.53
C ILE A 310 -15.70 -1.83 -19.64
N GLY A 311 -16.25 -1.91 -20.86
CA GLY A 311 -17.60 -2.40 -21.16
C GLY A 311 -18.65 -1.29 -21.20
N ALA A 312 -18.23 -0.03 -21.31
CA ALA A 312 -19.12 1.13 -21.42
C ALA A 312 -19.70 1.28 -22.84
N LEU A 313 -18.94 0.87 -23.86
CA LEU A 313 -19.36 0.80 -25.25
C LEU A 313 -19.44 -0.65 -25.70
N ALA A 314 -20.44 -0.98 -26.52
CA ALA A 314 -20.60 -2.32 -27.07
C ALA A 314 -19.44 -2.68 -28.00
N ILE A 315 -18.95 -3.92 -27.89
CA ILE A 315 -18.03 -4.52 -28.85
C ILE A 315 -18.92 -5.01 -30.01
N GLY A 316 -18.90 -4.30 -31.13
CA GLY A 316 -19.67 -4.70 -32.31
C GLY A 316 -19.33 -6.14 -32.73
N ASP A 317 -20.30 -6.85 -33.32
CA ASP A 317 -20.03 -8.15 -33.93
C ASP A 317 -18.89 -7.97 -34.94
N HIS A 318 -17.89 -8.85 -34.91
CA HIS A 318 -16.73 -8.84 -35.82
C HIS A 318 -17.11 -9.13 -37.30
N SER A 319 -18.32 -8.76 -37.73
CA SER A 319 -18.74 -8.68 -39.11
C SER A 319 -17.93 -7.62 -39.87
N ASP A 320 -17.71 -7.84 -41.16
CA ASP A 320 -16.83 -7.06 -42.02
C ASP A 320 -17.17 -5.55 -42.13
N ASP A 321 -18.37 -5.11 -41.67
CA ASP A 321 -18.86 -3.72 -41.74
C ASP A 321 -18.83 -2.94 -40.39
N ALA A 322 -18.37 -3.53 -39.28
CA ALA A 322 -18.42 -2.86 -37.97
C ALA A 322 -17.27 -1.85 -37.75
N ASN A 323 -17.60 -0.58 -37.52
CA ASN A 323 -16.59 0.45 -37.20
C ASN A 323 -15.89 0.16 -35.86
N LEU A 324 -14.59 -0.14 -35.92
CA LEU A 324 -13.77 -0.44 -34.74
C LEU A 324 -13.68 0.72 -33.76
N TYR A 325 -13.76 1.95 -34.26
CA TYR A 325 -13.64 3.18 -33.48
C TYR A 325 -15.00 3.84 -33.24
N ASP A 326 -16.08 3.03 -33.22
CA ASP A 326 -17.37 3.46 -32.72
C ASP A 326 -18.12 2.34 -31.97
N GLY A 327 -19.15 2.69 -31.20
CA GLY A 327 -19.98 1.74 -30.47
C GLY A 327 -21.23 2.36 -29.83
N GLU A 328 -22.26 1.53 -29.61
CA GLU A 328 -23.46 1.91 -28.86
C GLU A 328 -23.20 1.89 -27.35
N LEU A 329 -23.93 2.71 -26.61
CA LEU A 329 -23.80 2.81 -25.16
C LEU A 329 -24.47 1.60 -24.48
N THR A 330 -23.71 0.83 -23.71
CA THR A 330 -24.25 -0.30 -22.93
C THR A 330 -25.03 0.18 -21.71
N PHE A 331 -25.73 -0.72 -21.00
CA PHE A 331 -26.33 -0.39 -19.70
C PHE A 331 -25.29 0.17 -18.73
N LEU A 332 -24.11 -0.45 -18.66
CA LEU A 332 -22.99 0.06 -17.86
C LEU A 332 -22.62 1.47 -18.31
N GLY A 333 -22.42 1.70 -19.61
CA GLY A 333 -22.10 3.02 -20.16
C GLY A 333 -23.12 4.10 -19.80
N LYS A 334 -24.42 3.76 -19.80
CA LYS A 334 -25.51 4.68 -19.38
C LYS A 334 -25.40 5.07 -17.91
N VAL A 335 -25.07 4.11 -17.04
CA VAL A 335 -24.82 4.37 -15.61
C VAL A 335 -23.59 5.26 -15.46
N LEU A 336 -22.46 4.89 -16.08
CA LEU A 336 -21.20 5.64 -16.01
C LEU A 336 -21.37 7.10 -16.44
N ALA A 337 -22.12 7.36 -17.52
CA ALA A 337 -22.36 8.71 -18.01
C ALA A 337 -23.16 9.60 -17.04
N ARG A 338 -23.93 9.03 -16.11
CA ARG A 338 -24.71 9.78 -15.10
C ARG A 338 -23.98 9.98 -13.76
N LEU A 339 -22.99 9.13 -13.45
CA LEU A 339 -22.28 9.21 -12.19
C LEU A 339 -21.15 10.26 -12.25
N PRO A 340 -20.94 11.06 -11.18
CA PRO A 340 -19.89 12.08 -11.14
C PRO A 340 -18.55 11.47 -10.66
N VAL A 341 -18.19 10.30 -11.16
CA VAL A 341 -16.99 9.54 -10.74
C VAL A 341 -16.24 9.02 -11.97
N ASP A 342 -15.00 8.58 -11.76
CA ASP A 342 -14.20 7.89 -12.79
C ASP A 342 -14.90 6.61 -13.31
N GLN A 343 -14.64 6.22 -14.56
CA GLN A 343 -15.33 5.08 -15.18
C GLN A 343 -15.08 3.76 -14.44
N HIS A 344 -13.87 3.56 -13.90
CA HIS A 344 -13.56 2.37 -13.11
C HIS A 344 -14.34 2.35 -11.78
N LEU A 345 -14.49 3.52 -11.13
CA LEU A 345 -15.29 3.64 -9.89
C LEU A 345 -16.78 3.45 -10.15
N GLY A 346 -17.29 3.90 -11.30
CA GLY A 346 -18.66 3.62 -11.70
C GLY A 346 -18.88 2.12 -11.99
N LYS A 347 -17.91 1.44 -12.60
CA LYS A 347 -17.92 -0.02 -12.80
C LYS A 347 -17.87 -0.77 -11.46
N LEU A 348 -17.07 -0.27 -10.51
CA LEU A 348 -17.02 -0.79 -9.14
C LEU A 348 -18.40 -0.76 -8.47
N ILE A 349 -19.14 0.34 -8.58
CA ILE A 349 -20.49 0.46 -8.03
C ILE A 349 -21.45 -0.55 -8.65
N VAL A 350 -21.42 -0.72 -9.98
CA VAL A 350 -22.30 -1.66 -10.69
C VAL A 350 -21.98 -3.10 -10.31
N LEU A 351 -20.70 -3.49 -10.29
CA LEU A 351 -20.28 -4.82 -9.83
C LEU A 351 -20.58 -5.02 -8.34
N GLY A 352 -20.48 -3.97 -7.53
CA GLY A 352 -20.89 -3.97 -6.13
C GLY A 352 -22.36 -4.33 -5.96
N ASN A 353 -23.24 -3.81 -6.83
CA ASN A 353 -24.64 -4.22 -6.85
C ASN A 353 -24.82 -5.69 -7.29
N VAL A 354 -24.07 -6.15 -8.28
CA VAL A 354 -24.15 -7.55 -8.78
C VAL A 354 -23.82 -8.57 -7.69
N PHE A 355 -22.77 -8.31 -6.91
CA PHE A 355 -22.30 -9.21 -5.86
C PHE A 355 -22.85 -8.87 -4.46
N GLY A 356 -23.70 -7.84 -4.36
CA GLY A 356 -24.33 -7.42 -3.09
C GLY A 356 -23.36 -6.84 -2.07
N CYS A 357 -22.36 -6.07 -2.51
CA CYS A 357 -21.44 -5.23 -1.73
C CYS A 357 -21.54 -3.74 -2.12
N LEU A 358 -22.77 -3.29 -2.44
CA LEU A 358 -23.03 -1.94 -2.97
C LEU A 358 -22.63 -0.83 -1.98
N GLU A 359 -22.90 -1.00 -0.69
CA GLU A 359 -22.56 0.00 0.34
C GLU A 359 -21.05 0.25 0.38
N GLU A 360 -20.26 -0.82 0.47
CA GLU A 360 -18.80 -0.73 0.49
C GLU A 360 -18.25 -0.08 -0.79
N CYS A 361 -18.79 -0.45 -1.96
CA CYS A 361 -18.37 0.11 -3.24
C CYS A 361 -18.71 1.61 -3.37
N LEU A 362 -19.86 2.05 -2.85
CA LEU A 362 -20.23 3.46 -2.82
C LEU A 362 -19.30 4.28 -1.90
N ILE A 363 -18.92 3.72 -0.75
CA ILE A 363 -17.95 4.34 0.15
C ILE A 363 -16.59 4.49 -0.54
N ILE A 364 -16.09 3.42 -1.19
CA ILE A 364 -14.83 3.46 -1.93
C ILE A 364 -14.90 4.49 -3.06
N ALA A 365 -15.96 4.48 -3.87
CA ALA A 365 -16.12 5.44 -4.97
C ALA A 365 -16.17 6.89 -4.47
N ALA A 366 -16.89 7.17 -3.38
CA ALA A 366 -16.94 8.50 -2.79
C ALA A 366 -15.57 8.92 -2.22
N ALA A 367 -14.87 8.02 -1.53
CA ALA A 367 -13.58 8.30 -0.93
C ALA A 367 -12.49 8.55 -1.98
N LEU A 368 -12.42 7.72 -3.03
CA LEU A 368 -11.40 7.83 -4.09
C LEU A 368 -11.66 8.99 -5.07
N SER A 369 -12.90 9.47 -5.17
CA SER A 369 -13.23 10.67 -5.95
C SER A 369 -12.80 11.97 -5.26
N LEU A 370 -12.44 11.91 -3.97
CA LEU A 370 -12.01 13.04 -3.17
C LEU A 370 -10.50 12.94 -2.88
N ASN A 371 -9.82 14.08 -2.84
CA ASN A 371 -8.36 14.12 -2.69
C ASN A 371 -7.84 13.86 -1.26
N SER A 372 -8.72 13.70 -0.25
CA SER A 372 -8.30 13.72 1.16
C SER A 372 -9.26 12.98 2.11
N PHE A 373 -9.39 11.66 2.00
CA PHE A 373 -10.11 10.87 3.00
C PHE A 373 -9.33 10.81 4.32
N PHE A 374 -8.08 10.33 4.27
CA PHE A 374 -7.15 10.38 5.40
C PHE A 374 -6.39 11.70 5.38
N ALA A 375 -6.76 12.61 6.27
CA ALA A 375 -5.99 13.83 6.50
C ALA A 375 -4.70 13.48 7.24
N ILE A 376 -3.55 13.63 6.56
CA ILE A 376 -2.23 13.42 7.16
C ILE A 376 -1.62 14.81 7.39
N PRO A 377 -1.50 15.25 8.66
CA PRO A 377 -0.87 16.53 8.99
C PRO A 377 0.56 16.63 8.44
N PHE A 378 1.01 17.85 8.19
CA PHE A 378 2.34 18.09 7.64
C PHE A 378 3.42 17.43 8.52
N ARG A 379 4.31 16.62 7.90
CA ARG A 379 5.38 15.82 8.55
C ARG A 379 4.95 14.63 9.43
N GLN A 380 3.66 14.35 9.60
CA GLN A 380 3.17 13.19 10.39
C GLN A 380 2.87 11.95 9.52
N HIS A 381 3.68 11.73 8.48
CA HIS A 381 3.45 10.63 7.52
C HIS A 381 3.55 9.23 8.14
N LEU A 382 4.40 9.05 9.16
CA LEU A 382 4.54 7.74 9.83
C LEU A 382 3.31 7.40 10.69
N ASP A 383 2.78 8.36 11.44
CA ASP A 383 1.56 8.17 12.23
C ASP A 383 0.32 8.02 11.32
N GLY A 384 0.27 8.79 10.22
CA GLY A 384 -0.76 8.62 9.19
C GLY A 384 -0.74 7.21 8.58
N TYR A 385 0.45 6.69 8.28
CA TYR A 385 0.63 5.32 7.82
C TYR A 385 0.14 4.32 8.90
N ARG A 386 0.58 4.46 10.16
CA ARG A 386 0.15 3.62 11.29
C ARG A 386 -1.37 3.49 11.38
N ASN A 387 -2.08 4.61 11.31
CA ASN A 387 -3.54 4.64 11.36
C ASN A 387 -4.15 3.94 10.15
N LYS A 388 -3.62 4.13 8.94
CA LYS A 388 -4.11 3.45 7.73
C LYS A 388 -3.95 1.93 7.82
N MET A 389 -2.82 1.40 8.32
CA MET A 389 -2.69 -0.05 8.54
C MET A 389 -3.66 -0.56 9.60
N HIS A 390 -3.89 0.20 10.67
CA HIS A 390 -4.86 -0.18 11.70
C HIS A 390 -6.24 -0.43 11.09
N PHE A 391 -6.74 0.51 10.27
CA PHE A 391 -8.03 0.35 9.56
C PHE A 391 -8.00 -0.75 8.50
N SER A 392 -6.84 -1.00 7.86
CA SER A 392 -6.72 -2.09 6.89
C SER A 392 -6.80 -3.47 7.54
N GLY A 393 -6.54 -3.57 8.85
CA GLY A 393 -6.41 -4.85 9.56
C GLY A 393 -5.46 -5.78 8.80
N ASN A 394 -5.89 -7.01 8.53
CA ASN A 394 -5.11 -7.97 7.73
C ASN A 394 -5.52 -8.03 6.25
N SER A 395 -6.20 -7.02 5.73
CA SER A 395 -6.67 -7.02 4.34
C SER A 395 -5.59 -6.70 3.32
N LYS A 396 -4.50 -6.05 3.74
CA LYS A 396 -3.47 -5.53 2.83
C LYS A 396 -4.13 -4.77 1.66
N SER A 397 -5.17 -3.99 1.97
CA SER A 397 -5.99 -3.25 1.00
C SER A 397 -6.29 -1.85 1.51
N ASP A 398 -5.90 -0.86 0.71
CA ASP A 398 -6.20 0.55 0.97
C ASP A 398 -7.72 0.81 0.91
N CYS A 399 -8.41 0.23 -0.07
CA CYS A 399 -9.84 0.41 -0.26
C CYS A 399 -10.65 -0.16 0.91
N ILE A 400 -10.25 -1.31 1.45
CA ILE A 400 -10.91 -1.88 2.64
C ILE A 400 -10.65 -0.99 3.86
N ALA A 401 -9.45 -0.40 4.00
CA ALA A 401 -9.16 0.56 5.07
C ALA A 401 -10.09 1.79 5.02
N LEU A 402 -10.39 2.31 3.83
CA LEU A 402 -11.37 3.40 3.64
C LEU A 402 -12.77 3.01 4.13
N VAL A 403 -13.22 1.81 3.77
CA VAL A 403 -14.53 1.28 4.20
C VAL A 403 -14.61 1.15 5.72
N MET A 404 -13.60 0.55 6.34
CA MET A 404 -13.58 0.33 7.79
C MET A 404 -13.58 1.66 8.55
N ALA A 405 -12.74 2.61 8.12
CA ALA A 405 -12.69 3.94 8.71
C ALA A 405 -14.04 4.69 8.57
N PHE A 406 -14.71 4.58 7.43
CA PHE A 406 -16.03 5.20 7.24
C PHE A 406 -17.11 4.57 8.12
N LYS A 407 -17.12 3.23 8.22
CA LYS A 407 -18.08 2.50 9.08
C LYS A 407 -17.88 2.84 10.57
N GLU A 408 -16.63 2.90 11.03
CA GLU A 408 -16.31 3.31 12.41
C GLU A 408 -16.71 4.77 12.69
N TRP A 409 -16.51 5.67 11.71
CA TRP A 409 -17.01 7.04 11.79
C TRP A 409 -18.55 7.08 11.89
N GLN A 410 -19.26 6.29 11.08
CA GLN A 410 -20.72 6.23 11.08
C GLN A 410 -21.27 5.76 12.43
N GLU A 411 -20.66 4.74 13.04
CA GLU A 411 -21.00 4.28 14.39
C GLU A 411 -20.72 5.35 15.46
N SER A 412 -19.57 6.01 15.36
CA SER A 412 -19.18 7.07 16.29
C SER A 412 -20.09 8.31 16.19
N ARG A 413 -20.60 8.59 14.99
CA ARG A 413 -21.59 9.64 14.76
C ARG A 413 -22.95 9.30 15.36
N GLN A 414 -23.40 8.04 15.26
CA GLN A 414 -24.62 7.59 15.94
C GLN A 414 -24.50 7.77 17.47
N LYS A 415 -23.27 7.68 18.00
CA LYS A 415 -22.92 7.96 19.41
C LYS A 415 -22.70 9.45 19.72
N GLY A 416 -22.89 10.36 18.74
CA GLY A 416 -22.86 11.82 18.92
C GLY A 416 -21.47 12.49 18.96
N LYS A 417 -20.38 11.79 18.59
CA LYS A 417 -19.01 12.24 18.88
C LYS A 417 -18.29 13.04 17.77
N LEU A 418 -18.74 12.99 16.51
CA LEU A 418 -17.95 13.46 15.36
C LEU A 418 -18.73 14.33 14.37
N ARG A 419 -18.00 15.18 13.63
CA ARG A 419 -18.52 16.06 12.55
C ARG A 419 -18.87 15.30 11.26
N HIS A 420 -19.57 15.98 10.33
CA HIS A 420 -19.95 15.46 9.01
C HIS A 420 -18.84 15.69 7.97
N PRO A 421 -18.23 14.64 7.38
CA PRO A 421 -17.21 14.76 6.35
C PRO A 421 -17.85 14.90 4.96
N LYS A 422 -17.17 15.61 4.04
CA LYS A 422 -17.59 15.77 2.63
C LYS A 422 -17.81 14.43 1.90
N VAL A 423 -17.07 13.40 2.31
CA VAL A 423 -17.22 12.03 1.77
C VAL A 423 -18.63 11.49 2.01
N ALA A 424 -19.25 11.82 3.16
CA ALA A 424 -20.60 11.38 3.47
C ALA A 424 -21.66 12.08 2.60
N GLU A 425 -21.43 13.34 2.21
CA GLU A 425 -22.30 14.06 1.28
C GLU A 425 -22.27 13.42 -0.11
N LEU A 426 -21.06 13.14 -0.63
CA LEU A 426 -20.91 12.47 -1.93
C LEU A 426 -21.46 11.03 -1.88
N TYR A 427 -21.26 10.31 -0.78
CA TYR A 427 -21.84 8.97 -0.60
C TYR A 427 -23.38 9.00 -0.72
N GLU A 428 -24.06 9.92 -0.04
CA GLU A 428 -25.53 10.03 -0.13
C GLU A 428 -25.98 10.50 -1.52
N GLU A 429 -25.21 11.38 -2.18
CA GLU A 429 -25.49 11.78 -3.57
C GLU A 429 -25.39 10.57 -4.53
N LEU A 430 -24.31 9.80 -4.44
CA LEU A 430 -24.11 8.60 -5.27
C LEU A 430 -25.22 7.58 -5.01
N LYS A 431 -25.53 7.32 -3.74
CA LYS A 431 -26.61 6.43 -3.31
C LYS A 431 -27.97 6.85 -3.89
N LYS A 432 -28.24 8.16 -3.94
CA LYS A 432 -29.45 8.68 -4.59
C LYS A 432 -29.43 8.44 -6.11
N ARG A 433 -28.33 8.77 -6.80
CA ARG A 433 -28.23 8.61 -8.26
C ARG A 433 -28.34 7.14 -8.70
N VAL A 434 -27.73 6.21 -7.96
CA VAL A 434 -27.80 4.77 -8.30
C VAL A 434 -29.18 4.18 -8.06
N SER A 435 -29.96 4.78 -7.16
CA SER A 435 -31.35 4.36 -6.91
C SER A 435 -32.26 4.56 -8.12
N GLU A 436 -31.97 5.51 -9.00
CA GLU A 436 -32.66 5.70 -10.29
C GLU A 436 -32.53 4.49 -11.22
N PHE A 437 -31.50 3.67 -10.99
CA PHE A 437 -31.24 2.43 -11.71
C PHE A 437 -31.72 1.19 -10.94
N ASN A 438 -32.55 1.34 -9.89
CA ASN A 438 -33.00 0.23 -9.03
C ASN A 438 -31.85 -0.46 -8.27
N MET A 439 -30.75 0.25 -8.02
CA MET A 439 -29.67 -0.20 -7.13
C MET A 439 -29.89 0.39 -5.74
N HIS A 440 -30.15 -0.47 -4.75
CA HIS A 440 -30.46 -0.05 -3.38
C HIS A 440 -29.51 -0.70 -2.37
N VAL A 441 -29.08 0.09 -1.38
CA VAL A 441 -28.32 -0.41 -0.24
C VAL A 441 -29.29 -1.16 0.70
N ASN A 442 -29.01 -2.43 0.95
CA ASN A 442 -29.82 -3.25 1.85
C ASN A 442 -29.47 -2.92 3.31
N PRO A 443 -30.44 -2.48 4.13
CA PRO A 443 -30.18 -2.09 5.52
C PRO A 443 -30.03 -3.28 6.49
N GLN A 444 -30.43 -4.48 6.06
CA GLN A 444 -30.33 -5.69 6.87
C GLN A 444 -29.34 -6.67 6.24
N PRO A 445 -28.20 -6.95 6.90
CA PRO A 445 -27.36 -8.07 6.49
C PRO A 445 -28.16 -9.38 6.66
N PRO A 446 -27.98 -10.36 5.75
CA PRO A 446 -28.55 -11.70 5.96
C PRO A 446 -28.12 -12.25 7.32
N ALA A 447 -28.95 -13.10 7.96
CA ALA A 447 -28.66 -13.70 9.26
C ALA A 447 -27.19 -14.13 9.35
N MET A 448 -26.42 -13.47 10.24
CA MET A 448 -24.97 -13.50 10.17
C MET A 448 -24.42 -14.84 10.62
N ASP A 449 -24.05 -15.68 9.67
CA ASP A 449 -22.97 -16.65 9.86
C ASP A 449 -21.69 -15.86 10.24
N ARG A 450 -20.90 -16.34 11.22
CA ARG A 450 -19.67 -15.64 11.65
C ARG A 450 -18.67 -15.50 10.49
N ASP A 451 -18.73 -16.41 9.51
CA ASP A 451 -17.87 -16.39 8.33
C ASP A 451 -18.36 -15.43 7.23
N TYR A 452 -19.58 -14.91 7.33
CA TYR A 452 -20.18 -14.04 6.30
C TYR A 452 -19.35 -12.77 6.05
N VAL A 453 -18.85 -12.13 7.12
CA VAL A 453 -18.06 -10.90 7.02
C VAL A 453 -16.78 -11.11 6.22
N TYR A 454 -16.11 -12.24 6.41
CA TYR A 454 -14.87 -12.57 5.70
C TYR A 454 -15.13 -12.93 4.24
N LYS A 455 -16.16 -13.74 3.97
CA LYS A 455 -16.61 -14.05 2.60
C LYS A 455 -16.96 -12.76 1.84
N GLN A 456 -17.68 -11.85 2.49
CA GLN A 456 -18.05 -10.56 1.91
C GLN A 456 -16.82 -9.69 1.61
N ARG A 457 -15.81 -9.68 2.48
CA ARG A 457 -14.54 -8.98 2.25
C ARG A 457 -13.78 -9.57 1.05
N PHE A 458 -13.73 -10.90 0.91
CA PHE A 458 -13.13 -11.53 -0.25
C PHE A 458 -13.89 -11.19 -1.55
N ILE A 459 -15.23 -11.25 -1.51
CA ILE A 459 -16.08 -10.84 -2.64
C ILE A 459 -15.79 -9.40 -3.04
N LEU A 460 -15.64 -8.49 -2.07
CA LEU A 460 -15.26 -7.10 -2.34
C LEU A 460 -13.88 -7.00 -3.03
N GLN A 461 -12.90 -7.82 -2.65
CA GLN A 461 -11.61 -7.90 -3.36
C GLN A 461 -11.76 -8.38 -4.81
N VAL A 462 -12.62 -9.37 -5.06
CA VAL A 462 -12.95 -9.81 -6.42
C VAL A 462 -13.64 -8.70 -7.23
N VAL A 463 -14.55 -7.95 -6.61
CA VAL A 463 -15.23 -6.80 -7.24
C VAL A 463 -14.22 -5.70 -7.60
N MET A 464 -13.26 -5.41 -6.71
CA MET A 464 -12.16 -4.48 -7.00
C MET A 464 -11.30 -4.96 -8.17
N ALA A 465 -10.94 -6.25 -8.22
CA ALA A 465 -10.23 -6.82 -9.35
C ALA A 465 -11.00 -6.61 -10.67
N GLY A 466 -12.30 -6.89 -10.69
CA GLY A 466 -13.11 -6.70 -11.89
C GLY A 466 -13.36 -5.26 -12.32
N ALA A 467 -13.41 -4.32 -11.37
CA ALA A 467 -13.56 -2.90 -11.66
C ALA A 467 -12.28 -2.29 -12.24
N PHE A 468 -11.13 -2.70 -11.71
CA PHE A 468 -9.81 -2.15 -12.06
C PHE A 468 -9.04 -2.98 -13.08
N TYR A 469 -9.61 -4.05 -13.65
CA TYR A 469 -9.04 -4.73 -14.81
C TYR A 469 -8.76 -3.70 -15.94
N PRO A 470 -7.58 -3.70 -16.58
CA PRO A 470 -6.48 -4.68 -16.49
C PRO A 470 -5.30 -4.31 -15.55
N ASN A 471 -5.50 -3.44 -14.55
CA ASN A 471 -4.46 -2.92 -13.66
C ASN A 471 -3.96 -3.96 -12.62
N TYR A 472 -3.45 -5.09 -13.12
CA TYR A 472 -2.93 -6.22 -12.34
C TYR A 472 -1.40 -6.25 -12.39
N PHE A 473 -0.81 -6.52 -11.24
CA PHE A 473 0.63 -6.58 -11.06
C PHE A 473 1.00 -7.87 -10.35
N ALA A 474 1.85 -8.68 -10.98
CA ALA A 474 2.27 -9.96 -10.45
C ALA A 474 3.40 -9.77 -9.43
N LEU A 475 3.33 -10.51 -8.32
CA LEU A 475 4.42 -10.62 -7.36
C LEU A 475 5.66 -11.25 -8.03
N GLU A 476 6.82 -10.60 -7.91
CA GLU A 476 8.10 -11.17 -8.32
C GLU A 476 8.53 -12.25 -7.31
N GLN A 477 8.87 -13.44 -7.79
CA GLN A 477 9.38 -14.51 -6.93
C GLN A 477 10.77 -14.16 -6.40
N HIS A 478 10.96 -14.31 -5.09
CA HIS A 478 12.24 -14.09 -4.42
C HIS A 478 13.03 -15.40 -4.31
N ASP A 479 14.36 -15.30 -4.41
CA ASP A 479 15.24 -16.41 -4.06
C ASP A 479 15.35 -16.50 -2.53
N GLU A 480 14.66 -17.49 -1.95
CA GLU A 480 14.64 -17.76 -0.50
C GLU A 480 16.05 -17.90 0.08
N GLU A 481 16.99 -18.50 -0.66
CA GLU A 481 18.34 -18.75 -0.19
C GLU A 481 19.13 -17.45 -0.05
N ILE A 482 19.01 -16.56 -1.03
CA ILE A 482 19.66 -15.23 -0.98
C ILE A 482 19.06 -14.39 0.15
N ALA A 483 17.73 -14.39 0.29
CA ALA A 483 17.03 -13.63 1.31
C ALA A 483 17.39 -14.11 2.74
N ALA A 484 17.39 -15.43 2.99
CA ALA A 484 17.74 -16.01 4.28
C ALA A 484 19.20 -15.72 4.66
N LYS A 485 20.12 -15.76 3.69
CA LYS A 485 21.53 -15.36 3.89
C LYS A 485 21.67 -13.88 4.21
N GLU A 486 20.91 -13.00 3.54
CA GLU A 486 20.95 -11.56 3.83
C GLU A 486 20.48 -11.21 5.24
N LEU A 487 19.48 -11.94 5.77
CA LEU A 487 18.97 -11.83 7.15
C LEU A 487 19.79 -12.61 8.19
N SER A 488 20.79 -13.39 7.76
CA SER A 488 21.60 -14.24 8.66
C SER A 488 20.76 -15.23 9.49
N GLY A 489 19.70 -15.80 8.89
CA GLY A 489 18.80 -16.77 9.52
C GLY A 489 17.97 -16.20 10.68
N LYS A 490 17.70 -14.89 10.66
CA LYS A 490 16.77 -14.20 11.57
C LYS A 490 15.38 -14.14 10.97
N ASP A 491 14.37 -14.11 11.83
CA ASP A 491 12.97 -14.12 11.42
C ASP A 491 12.60 -12.85 10.64
N PRO A 492 12.22 -12.97 9.35
CA PRO A 492 11.83 -11.81 8.54
C PRO A 492 10.57 -11.10 9.06
N LYS A 493 9.72 -11.79 9.83
CA LYS A 493 8.48 -11.23 10.37
C LYS A 493 8.71 -10.31 11.56
N THR A 494 9.87 -10.41 12.21
CA THR A 494 10.20 -9.64 13.42
C THR A 494 11.49 -8.82 13.30
N THR A 495 12.26 -8.99 12.23
CA THR A 495 13.61 -8.43 12.11
C THR A 495 13.76 -7.49 10.91
N VAL A 496 14.53 -6.41 11.09
CA VAL A 496 15.00 -5.53 10.01
C VAL A 496 16.52 -5.39 10.03
N VAL A 497 17.11 -5.10 8.87
CA VAL A 497 18.57 -4.96 8.69
C VAL A 497 18.95 -3.52 8.42
N LEU A 498 19.97 -3.04 9.14
CA LEU A 498 20.71 -1.82 8.82
C LEU A 498 22.08 -2.19 8.26
N LYS A 499 22.51 -1.50 7.21
CA LYS A 499 23.82 -1.61 6.56
C LYS A 499 24.65 -0.36 6.87
N SER A 500 25.96 -0.42 6.64
CA SER A 500 26.92 0.66 6.92
C SER A 500 27.07 1.00 8.41
N ILE A 501 26.97 0.00 9.28
CA ILE A 501 27.26 0.15 10.71
C ILE A 501 28.78 0.33 10.89
N PRO A 502 29.24 1.34 11.66
CA PRO A 502 30.65 1.56 11.92
C PRO A 502 31.26 0.43 12.79
N SER A 503 32.58 0.30 12.75
CA SER A 503 33.32 -0.59 13.67
C SER A 503 32.95 -0.26 15.13
N TYR A 504 32.88 -1.28 15.99
CA TYR A 504 32.41 -1.14 17.38
C TYR A 504 30.97 -0.60 17.52
N GLY A 505 30.12 -0.76 16.50
CA GLY A 505 28.74 -0.26 16.50
C GLY A 505 27.90 -0.71 17.71
N PHE A 506 28.23 -1.85 18.33
CA PHE A 506 27.58 -2.34 19.55
C PHE A 506 27.70 -1.39 20.75
N LEU A 507 28.65 -0.44 20.77
CA LEU A 507 28.75 0.57 21.83
C LEU A 507 27.56 1.54 21.83
N TYR A 508 26.96 1.78 20.66
CA TYR A 508 25.92 2.77 20.45
C TYR A 508 24.51 2.15 20.39
N TYR A 509 24.36 0.91 20.89
CA TYR A 509 23.11 0.17 20.84
C TYR A 509 21.91 0.92 21.47
N LYS A 510 22.13 1.77 22.48
CA LYS A 510 21.09 2.62 23.08
C LYS A 510 20.64 3.74 22.14
N GLN A 511 21.57 4.35 21.39
CA GLN A 511 21.24 5.34 20.35
C GLN A 511 20.44 4.64 19.24
N LEU A 512 20.89 3.46 18.81
CA LEU A 512 20.22 2.68 17.78
C LEU A 512 18.79 2.27 18.21
N GLN A 513 18.62 1.80 19.45
CA GLN A 513 17.31 1.51 20.04
C GLN A 513 16.39 2.75 20.03
N SER A 514 16.95 3.93 20.30
CA SER A 514 16.17 5.18 20.35
C SER A 514 15.58 5.58 18.99
N LEU A 515 16.25 5.23 17.89
CA LEU A 515 15.77 5.50 16.53
C LEU A 515 14.49 4.72 16.20
N PHE A 516 14.26 3.57 16.84
CA PHE A 516 13.10 2.71 16.61
C PHE A 516 11.96 2.88 17.63
N ARG A 517 12.02 3.88 18.52
CA ARG A 517 10.99 4.12 19.55
C ARG A 517 9.57 4.29 18.98
N GLN A 518 9.45 4.83 17.77
CA GLN A 518 8.16 4.99 17.09
C GLN A 518 7.69 3.72 16.35
N CYS A 519 8.54 2.69 16.22
CA CYS A 519 8.19 1.46 15.52
C CYS A 519 7.57 0.43 16.47
N GLY A 520 8.23 0.17 17.59
CA GLY A 520 7.84 -0.84 18.57
C GLY A 520 8.95 -1.12 19.56
N GLN A 521 8.72 -2.05 20.49
CA GLN A 521 9.72 -2.45 21.47
C GLN A 521 10.80 -3.32 20.81
N VAL A 522 12.07 -2.93 20.94
CA VAL A 522 13.21 -3.71 20.43
C VAL A 522 13.56 -4.81 21.44
N LYS A 523 13.54 -6.07 21.00
CA LYS A 523 13.90 -7.26 21.79
C LYS A 523 15.41 -7.45 21.83
N SER A 524 16.05 -7.49 20.66
CA SER A 524 17.49 -7.71 20.54
C SER A 524 18.10 -6.97 19.34
N ILE A 525 19.40 -6.67 19.42
CA ILE A 525 20.19 -6.20 18.27
C ILE A 525 21.41 -7.10 18.11
N SER A 526 21.52 -7.75 16.95
CA SER A 526 22.68 -8.56 16.56
C SER A 526 23.56 -7.77 15.60
N TYR A 527 24.87 -7.73 15.85
CA TYR A 527 25.85 -7.08 14.99
C TYR A 527 26.68 -8.14 14.26
N ASP A 528 26.78 -8.01 12.93
CA ASP A 528 27.64 -8.85 12.09
C ASP A 528 28.39 -7.96 11.08
N GLY A 529 29.64 -7.64 11.41
CA GLY A 529 30.46 -6.72 10.63
C GLY A 529 29.78 -5.34 10.47
N SER A 530 29.54 -4.93 9.22
CA SER A 530 28.89 -3.66 8.89
C SER A 530 27.35 -3.73 8.87
N LYS A 531 26.77 -4.82 9.36
CA LYS A 531 25.31 -5.02 9.45
C LYS A 531 24.85 -5.07 10.91
N ALA A 532 23.67 -4.50 11.17
CA ALA A 532 22.94 -4.67 12.42
C ALA A 532 21.55 -5.20 12.13
N PHE A 533 21.15 -6.26 12.84
CA PHE A 533 19.84 -6.89 12.78
C PHE A 533 19.06 -6.47 14.01
N VAL A 534 17.96 -5.75 13.82
CA VAL A 534 17.09 -5.26 14.89
C VAL A 534 15.86 -6.15 14.94
N GLU A 535 15.72 -6.92 16.01
CA GLU A 535 14.58 -7.82 16.26
C GLU A 535 13.61 -7.15 17.22
N PHE A 536 12.34 -7.05 16.84
CA PHE A 536 11.28 -6.49 17.67
C PHE A 536 10.65 -7.55 18.57
N SER A 537 10.14 -7.12 19.73
CA SER A 537 9.35 -7.98 20.61
C SER A 537 8.05 -8.38 19.92
N ARG A 538 7.80 -9.69 19.86
CA ARG A 538 6.54 -10.29 19.40
C ARG A 538 5.71 -10.69 20.62
N ASN A 539 4.41 -10.43 20.57
CA ASN A 539 3.49 -11.04 21.52
C ASN A 539 3.39 -12.56 21.20
N PRO A 540 3.70 -13.47 22.15
CA PRO A 540 3.62 -14.93 21.95
C PRO A 540 2.27 -15.44 21.43
N MET A 541 1.20 -14.65 21.63
CA MET A 541 -0.17 -14.96 21.25
C MET A 541 -0.57 -14.35 19.90
N GLU A 542 0.28 -13.52 19.30
CA GLU A 542 0.02 -12.96 17.99
C GLU A 542 0.26 -14.03 16.93
N ARG A 543 -0.66 -14.12 15.95
CA ARG A 543 -0.55 -15.06 14.81
C ARG A 543 0.77 -14.87 14.06
N PHE A 544 1.18 -15.86 13.26
CA PHE A 544 2.42 -15.80 12.47
C PHE A 544 2.37 -14.80 11.31
N LYS A 545 2.35 -13.50 11.64
CA LYS A 545 2.31 -12.38 10.70
C LYS A 545 3.49 -11.45 10.92
N THR A 546 3.88 -10.72 9.88
CA THR A 546 4.87 -9.65 10.00
C THR A 546 4.38 -8.60 11.01
N LEU A 547 5.22 -8.27 11.99
CA LEU A 547 4.87 -7.33 13.05
C LEU A 547 4.65 -5.92 12.47
N PRO A 548 3.68 -5.15 13.01
CA PRO A 548 3.53 -3.74 12.66
C PRO A 548 4.83 -2.94 12.83
N ALA A 549 5.66 -3.29 13.81
CA ALA A 549 6.95 -2.63 14.03
C ALA A 549 7.91 -2.76 12.83
N VAL A 550 7.91 -3.90 12.13
CA VAL A 550 8.70 -4.12 10.92
C VAL A 550 8.20 -3.23 9.80
N TYR A 551 6.89 -3.15 9.59
CA TYR A 551 6.29 -2.24 8.61
C TYR A 551 6.61 -0.77 8.89
N MET A 552 6.58 -0.35 10.16
CA MET A 552 6.96 1.02 10.55
C MET A 552 8.43 1.30 10.23
N ALA A 553 9.33 0.37 10.58
CA ALA A 553 10.76 0.51 10.36
C ALA A 553 11.11 0.64 8.86
N LEU A 554 10.53 -0.22 8.02
CA LEU A 554 10.67 -0.13 6.57
C LEU A 554 10.10 1.18 6.02
N LYS A 555 8.99 1.67 6.61
CA LYS A 555 8.39 2.93 6.21
C LYS A 555 9.31 4.12 6.45
N MET A 556 10.01 4.16 7.58
CA MET A 556 10.95 5.24 7.90
C MET A 556 12.05 5.38 6.84
N SER A 557 12.56 4.27 6.32
CA SER A 557 13.52 4.23 5.20
C SER A 557 12.93 4.83 3.92
N GLN A 558 11.71 4.43 3.53
CA GLN A 558 11.02 4.94 2.33
C GLN A 558 10.69 6.45 2.42
N LEU A 559 10.42 6.94 3.63
CA LEU A 559 10.22 8.37 3.92
C LEU A 559 11.54 9.17 3.97
N ARG A 560 12.70 8.53 3.73
CA ARG A 560 14.04 9.13 3.80
C ARG A 560 14.33 9.77 5.16
N THR A 561 13.87 9.11 6.23
CA THR A 561 14.26 9.51 7.60
C THR A 561 15.76 9.31 7.74
N GLN A 562 16.48 10.31 8.26
CA GLN A 562 17.92 10.21 8.45
C GLN A 562 18.22 9.31 9.65
N PHE A 563 18.95 8.22 9.42
CA PHE A 563 19.47 7.34 10.47
C PHE A 563 20.93 7.70 10.73
N GLU A 564 21.16 8.60 11.69
CA GLU A 564 22.49 9.05 12.08
C GLU A 564 22.87 8.52 13.48
N LEU A 565 24.10 8.05 13.64
CA LEU A 565 24.69 7.76 14.93
C LEU A 565 25.83 8.73 15.23
N ASN A 566 25.89 9.22 16.46
CA ASN A 566 27.04 9.96 16.95
C ASN A 566 28.06 8.96 17.49
N VAL A 567 29.20 8.83 16.80
CA VAL A 567 30.22 7.82 17.05
C VAL A 567 31.61 8.44 17.22
N HIS A 568 32.49 7.70 17.91
CA HIS A 568 33.93 7.94 17.97
C HIS A 568 34.62 7.38 16.72
N LEU A 569 35.76 7.98 16.34
CA LEU A 569 36.64 7.40 15.33
C LEU A 569 37.20 6.07 15.84
N SER A 570 37.31 5.08 14.95
CA SER A 570 37.85 3.76 15.32
C SER A 570 39.25 3.86 15.93
N GLU A 571 40.07 4.80 15.44
CA GLU A 571 41.42 5.08 15.94
C GLU A 571 41.41 5.55 17.41
N GLU A 572 40.47 6.41 17.81
CA GLU A 572 40.34 6.90 19.19
C GLU A 572 39.95 5.79 20.18
N ILE A 573 39.17 4.81 19.72
CA ILE A 573 38.78 3.64 20.51
C ILE A 573 39.99 2.71 20.66
N GLU A 574 40.74 2.50 19.57
CA GLU A 574 41.91 1.62 19.53
C GLU A 574 43.10 2.19 20.31
N GLU A 575 43.35 3.51 20.29
CA GLU A 575 44.41 4.18 21.05
C GLU A 575 44.22 4.09 22.57
N LYS A 576 42.98 4.00 23.02
CA LYS A 576 42.64 3.85 24.45
C LYS A 576 42.65 2.39 24.93
N MET A 577 42.97 1.45 24.04
CA MET A 577 43.05 0.01 24.32
C MET A 577 44.46 -0.53 24.05
N ASP A 578 44.92 -1.52 24.81
CA ASP A 578 46.22 -2.13 24.55
C ASP A 578 46.26 -2.75 23.13
N THR A 579 47.30 -2.40 22.38
CA THR A 579 47.39 -2.49 20.90
C THR A 579 47.29 -3.90 20.30
N GLY A 580 47.31 -4.96 21.12
CA GLY A 580 47.20 -6.36 20.68
C GLY A 580 45.78 -6.96 20.71
N SER A 581 44.85 -6.41 21.51
CA SER A 581 43.52 -7.00 21.76
C SER A 581 42.38 -6.34 20.97
N SER A 582 42.66 -5.21 20.31
CA SER A 582 41.68 -4.39 19.58
C SER A 582 41.16 -5.03 18.28
N VAL A 583 42.02 -5.74 17.55
CA VAL A 583 41.69 -6.39 16.27
C VAL A 583 40.71 -7.55 16.44
N ILE A 584 40.75 -8.23 17.58
CA ILE A 584 39.85 -9.37 17.89
C ILE A 584 38.41 -8.87 17.98
N VAL A 585 38.18 -7.77 18.71
CA VAL A 585 36.83 -7.24 19.01
C VAL A 585 36.24 -6.44 17.84
N ARG A 586 37.08 -5.88 16.95
CA ARG A 586 36.64 -5.03 15.83
C ARG A 586 35.64 -5.71 14.90
N ASN A 587 35.77 -7.03 14.72
CA ASN A 587 34.91 -7.85 13.86
C ASN A 587 34.14 -8.95 14.63
N THR A 588 34.10 -8.91 15.96
CA THR A 588 33.35 -9.89 16.74
C THR A 588 31.86 -9.68 16.53
N ARG A 589 31.12 -10.77 16.28
CA ARG A 589 29.66 -10.76 16.27
C ARG A 589 29.15 -10.55 17.69
N VAL A 590 28.40 -9.48 17.94
CA VAL A 590 27.89 -9.13 19.27
C VAL A 590 26.37 -9.17 19.26
N ASN A 591 25.77 -9.78 20.28
CA ASN A 591 24.33 -9.74 20.51
C ASN A 591 24.03 -8.89 21.75
N VAL A 592 23.11 -7.93 21.59
CA VAL A 592 22.55 -7.10 22.64
C VAL A 592 21.13 -7.58 22.90
N ASP A 593 20.89 -8.14 24.08
CA ASP A 593 19.56 -8.58 24.54
C ASP A 593 19.05 -7.55 25.56
N PHE A 594 17.98 -6.83 25.19
CA PHE A 594 17.39 -5.80 26.05
C PHE A 594 16.52 -6.40 27.16
N GLN A 595 15.98 -7.61 26.99
CA GLN A 595 15.17 -8.28 28.00
C GLN A 595 16.05 -8.86 29.11
N LYS A 596 17.19 -9.45 28.75
CA LYS A 596 18.17 -9.99 29.71
C LYS A 596 19.17 -8.94 30.21
N HIS A 597 19.09 -7.69 29.72
CA HIS A 597 20.07 -6.62 29.93
C HIS A 597 21.53 -7.08 29.74
N LYS A 598 21.77 -7.86 28.68
CA LYS A 598 23.05 -8.54 28.47
C LYS A 598 23.60 -8.24 27.07
N VAL A 599 24.87 -7.87 27.03
CA VAL A 599 25.67 -7.76 25.80
C VAL A 599 26.72 -8.87 25.84
N ALA A 600 26.74 -9.76 24.85
CA ALA A 600 27.76 -10.81 24.79
C ALA A 600 28.08 -11.24 23.33
N PRO A 601 29.19 -11.96 23.11
CA PRO A 601 29.52 -12.54 21.81
C PRO A 601 28.40 -13.46 21.30
N ALA A 602 28.11 -13.41 19.99
CA ALA A 602 27.03 -14.16 19.37
C ALA A 602 27.17 -15.69 19.52
N GLN A 603 28.40 -16.21 19.66
CA GLN A 603 28.68 -17.63 19.89
C GLN A 603 28.09 -18.15 21.22
N LYS A 604 27.83 -17.28 22.22
CA LYS A 604 27.14 -17.65 23.46
C LYS A 604 25.61 -17.66 23.35
N PHE A 605 25.05 -17.18 22.24
CA PHE A 605 23.62 -16.92 22.06
C PHE A 605 23.00 -17.72 20.89
N CYS A 606 23.49 -18.93 20.61
CA CYS A 606 22.82 -19.85 19.68
C CYS A 606 21.53 -20.38 20.31
N SER A 607 20.40 -19.76 19.98
CA SER A 607 19.04 -20.12 20.45
C SER A 607 18.66 -21.58 20.15
N ALA A 608 19.15 -22.14 19.03
CA ALA A 608 18.97 -23.55 18.69
C ALA A 608 19.68 -24.48 19.70
N LEU A 609 20.81 -24.04 20.28
CA LEU A 609 21.59 -24.83 21.23
C LEU A 609 21.04 -24.73 22.66
N GLU A 610 20.45 -23.59 23.05
CA GLU A 610 19.79 -23.44 24.36
C GLU A 610 18.57 -24.36 24.50
N LYS A 611 17.77 -24.54 23.43
CA LYS A 611 16.64 -25.51 23.41
C LYS A 611 17.06 -26.95 23.09
N SER A 612 18.18 -27.18 22.40
CA SER A 612 18.71 -28.54 22.21
C SER A 612 19.19 -29.17 23.52
N GLN A 613 19.53 -28.36 24.54
CA GLN A 613 19.80 -28.86 25.89
C GLN A 613 18.53 -29.36 26.60
N THR A 614 17.35 -28.85 26.24
CA THR A 614 16.07 -29.27 26.82
C THR A 614 15.50 -30.50 26.09
N ILE A 615 15.68 -30.60 24.77
CA ILE A 615 15.12 -31.68 23.93
C ILE A 615 16.08 -32.86 23.84
N THR A 616 15.82 -33.90 24.63
CA THR A 616 16.63 -35.14 24.66
C THR A 616 16.22 -36.17 23.61
N SER A 617 15.06 -35.98 22.96
CA SER A 617 14.45 -36.90 21.99
C SER A 617 13.68 -36.11 20.94
N LEU A 618 13.66 -36.60 19.69
CA LEU A 618 12.84 -36.03 18.61
C LEU A 618 11.36 -36.42 18.72
N ASP A 619 11.04 -37.45 19.50
CA ASP A 619 9.67 -37.85 19.81
C ASP A 619 9.31 -37.37 21.22
N LEU A 620 8.29 -36.53 21.33
CA LEU A 620 7.85 -35.86 22.55
C LEU A 620 6.38 -36.18 22.83
N SER A 621 6.06 -36.46 24.09
CA SER A 621 4.67 -36.47 24.58
C SER A 621 4.34 -35.10 25.17
N ILE A 622 3.26 -34.47 24.71
CA ILE A 622 2.88 -33.11 25.13
C ILE A 622 1.41 -33.01 25.50
N ASN A 623 1.08 -31.95 26.24
CA ASN A 623 -0.29 -31.48 26.42
C ASN A 623 -0.42 -30.08 25.82
N VAL A 624 -1.48 -29.85 25.05
CA VAL A 624 -1.76 -28.55 24.42
C VAL A 624 -2.58 -27.71 25.38
N THR A 625 -2.11 -26.50 25.66
CA THR A 625 -2.74 -25.59 26.61
C THR A 625 -3.47 -24.45 25.93
N GLU A 626 -2.92 -23.93 24.83
CA GLU A 626 -3.50 -22.81 24.11
C GLU A 626 -3.29 -22.99 22.59
N VAL A 627 -4.35 -22.77 21.81
CA VAL A 627 -4.32 -22.81 20.35
C VAL A 627 -4.32 -21.38 19.83
N VAL A 628 -3.24 -20.98 19.14
CA VAL A 628 -3.12 -19.64 18.54
C VAL A 628 -3.89 -19.59 17.21
N GLU A 629 -3.65 -20.58 16.36
CA GLU A 629 -4.37 -20.81 15.11
C GLU A 629 -4.27 -22.29 14.71
N VAL A 630 -4.95 -22.70 13.64
CA VAL A 630 -4.91 -24.09 13.18
C VAL A 630 -3.47 -24.48 12.84
N GLY A 631 -2.96 -25.48 13.54
CA GLY A 631 -1.58 -25.93 13.40
C GLY A 631 -0.53 -25.12 14.15
N HIS A 632 -0.87 -24.05 14.87
CA HIS A 632 0.07 -23.29 15.71
C HIS A 632 -0.48 -23.19 17.14
N PHE A 633 0.26 -23.75 18.08
CA PHE A 633 -0.21 -23.90 19.45
C PHE A 633 0.96 -23.93 20.45
N TRP A 634 0.61 -23.65 21.70
CA TRP A 634 1.49 -23.76 22.84
C TRP A 634 1.17 -25.03 23.64
N GLY A 635 2.21 -25.63 24.18
CA GLY A 635 2.07 -26.79 25.05
C GLY A 635 3.32 -27.04 25.88
N TYR A 636 3.20 -27.96 26.83
CA TYR A 636 4.31 -28.39 27.67
C TYR A 636 4.47 -29.90 27.61
N ARG A 637 5.67 -30.40 27.90
CA ARG A 637 5.97 -31.83 27.87
C ARG A 637 5.39 -32.55 29.08
N ILE A 638 4.88 -33.74 28.87
CA ILE A 638 4.31 -34.59 29.93
C ILE A 638 5.22 -35.75 30.33
N ASP A 639 6.49 -35.73 29.91
CA ASP A 639 7.46 -36.74 30.35
C ASP A 639 7.78 -36.59 31.84
N GLU A 640 8.12 -37.70 32.51
CA GLU A 640 8.34 -37.75 33.95
C GLU A 640 9.34 -36.69 34.44
N LYS A 641 10.39 -36.42 33.66
CA LYS A 641 11.41 -35.42 33.98
C LYS A 641 10.83 -34.01 34.03
N ASN A 642 10.08 -33.61 32.99
CA ASN A 642 9.47 -32.28 32.93
C ASN A 642 8.35 -32.12 33.97
N MET A 643 7.56 -33.17 34.19
CA MET A 643 6.51 -33.14 35.22
C MET A 643 7.08 -33.01 36.63
N THR A 644 8.20 -33.66 36.92
CA THR A 644 8.89 -33.51 38.21
C THR A 644 9.46 -32.10 38.36
N LEU A 645 10.05 -31.55 37.28
CA LEU A 645 10.55 -30.17 37.26
C LEU A 645 9.44 -29.14 37.55
N LEU A 646 8.30 -29.24 36.85
CA LEU A 646 7.16 -28.34 37.03
C LEU A 646 6.54 -28.42 38.44
N LYS A 647 6.47 -29.63 39.01
CA LYS A 647 6.01 -29.84 40.40
C LYS A 647 6.96 -29.19 41.41
N ASN A 648 8.26 -29.37 41.24
CA ASN A 648 9.27 -28.75 42.11
C ASN A 648 9.23 -27.22 42.01
N LEU A 649 9.16 -26.67 40.80
CA LEU A 649 9.02 -25.23 40.57
C LEU A 649 7.76 -24.67 41.24
N SER A 650 6.60 -25.31 41.03
CA SER A 650 5.36 -24.87 41.67
C SER A 650 5.42 -24.93 43.19
N ALA A 651 6.03 -25.97 43.76
CA ALA A 651 6.19 -26.09 45.21
C ALA A 651 7.11 -25.01 45.78
N GLU A 652 8.25 -24.75 45.15
CA GLU A 652 9.20 -23.70 45.55
C GLU A 652 8.56 -22.31 45.48
N ILE A 653 7.92 -21.98 44.35
CA ILE A 653 7.26 -20.69 44.12
C ILE A 653 6.22 -20.38 45.20
N ASN A 654 5.36 -21.35 45.50
CA ASN A 654 4.23 -21.15 46.41
C ASN A 654 4.63 -21.26 47.90
N GLN A 655 5.88 -21.59 48.21
CA GLN A 655 6.44 -21.53 49.56
C GLN A 655 7.14 -20.19 49.86
N LEU A 656 7.45 -19.39 48.83
CA LEU A 656 8.14 -18.11 48.99
C LEU A 656 7.18 -17.00 49.42
N ASP A 657 7.67 -16.08 50.27
CA ASP A 657 6.98 -14.83 50.59
C ASP A 657 7.19 -13.81 49.45
N LEU A 658 6.21 -13.73 48.55
CA LEU A 658 6.28 -12.94 47.33
C LEU A 658 5.91 -11.48 47.57
N LYS A 659 6.80 -10.56 47.19
CA LYS A 659 6.57 -9.11 47.33
C LYS A 659 5.72 -8.54 46.20
N PRO A 660 4.86 -7.53 46.48
CA PRO A 660 4.18 -6.77 45.43
C PRO A 660 5.17 -6.13 44.44
N LEU A 661 4.76 -5.95 43.19
CA LEU A 661 5.58 -5.27 42.19
C LEU A 661 5.90 -3.83 42.57
N SER A 662 7.18 -3.49 42.63
CA SER A 662 7.66 -2.13 42.90
C SER A 662 7.51 -1.17 41.71
N ILE A 663 7.29 -1.72 40.51
CA ILE A 663 7.19 -0.99 39.25
C ILE A 663 5.82 -1.22 38.61
N ARG A 664 5.31 -0.20 37.88
CA ARG A 664 4.13 -0.41 37.04
C ARG A 664 4.45 -1.45 35.96
N PRO A 665 3.59 -2.46 35.77
CA PRO A 665 3.85 -3.50 34.79
C PRO A 665 3.84 -2.91 33.38
N TYR A 666 4.69 -3.45 32.53
CA TYR A 666 4.80 -3.12 31.11
C TYR A 666 4.93 -4.42 30.30
N PRO A 667 4.60 -4.42 29.01
CA PRO A 667 4.74 -5.61 28.15
C PRO A 667 6.14 -6.23 28.22
N ASP A 668 6.21 -7.57 28.18
CA ASP A 668 7.43 -8.39 28.35
C ASP A 668 8.00 -8.47 29.78
N LEU A 669 7.43 -7.78 30.76
CA LEU A 669 7.86 -7.93 32.15
C LEU A 669 7.56 -9.35 32.65
N VAL A 670 8.58 -10.05 33.13
CA VAL A 670 8.42 -11.35 33.79
C VAL A 670 8.11 -11.13 35.27
N CYS A 671 6.97 -11.63 35.72
CA CYS A 671 6.46 -11.51 37.07
C CYS A 671 5.87 -12.83 37.56
N MET A 672 5.39 -12.84 38.80
CA MET A 672 4.58 -13.94 39.33
C MET A 672 3.11 -13.54 39.27
N ALA A 673 2.27 -14.41 38.73
CA ALA A 673 0.84 -14.17 38.61
C ALA A 673 0.05 -15.37 39.16
N PRO A 674 -1.08 -15.14 39.84
CA PRO A 674 -1.95 -16.22 40.28
C PRO A 674 -2.67 -16.88 39.11
N PHE A 675 -2.91 -18.17 39.19
CA PHE A 675 -3.82 -18.93 38.34
C PHE A 675 -4.66 -19.86 39.23
N THR A 676 -5.96 -19.90 39.00
CA THR A 676 -6.88 -20.75 39.78
C THR A 676 -7.04 -22.07 39.07
N ASP A 677 -6.59 -23.15 39.71
CA ASP A 677 -6.72 -24.51 39.18
C ASP A 677 -7.53 -25.39 40.13
N TRP A 678 -8.63 -25.93 39.64
CA TRP A 678 -9.62 -26.85 40.23
C TRP A 678 -10.12 -26.66 41.68
N GLU A 679 -9.53 -25.79 42.53
CA GLU A 679 -10.06 -25.33 43.84
C GLU A 679 -9.12 -24.35 44.59
N ASN A 680 -7.83 -24.19 44.19
CA ASN A 680 -6.87 -23.32 44.88
C ASN A 680 -6.19 -22.30 43.95
N GLU A 681 -6.00 -21.07 44.42
CA GLU A 681 -5.22 -20.04 43.73
C GLU A 681 -3.73 -20.21 44.05
N ARG A 682 -2.91 -20.42 43.01
CA ARG A 682 -1.46 -20.60 43.14
C ARG A 682 -0.73 -19.62 42.23
N TYR A 683 0.47 -19.19 42.64
CA TYR A 683 1.34 -18.34 41.85
C TYR A 683 2.21 -19.16 40.90
N TYR A 684 2.39 -18.60 39.70
CA TYR A 684 3.19 -19.17 38.63
C TYR A 684 4.05 -18.08 37.98
N ARG A 685 5.13 -18.48 37.30
CA ARG A 685 5.93 -17.55 36.48
C ARG A 685 5.11 -17.14 35.27
N ALA A 686 5.01 -15.85 35.04
CA ALA A 686 4.25 -15.29 33.94
C ALA A 686 4.95 -14.09 33.29
N GLN A 687 4.66 -13.85 32.02
CA GLN A 687 5.11 -12.69 31.27
C GLN A 687 3.91 -11.80 30.96
N VAL A 688 4.04 -10.50 31.20
CA VAL A 688 3.00 -9.52 30.87
C VAL A 688 2.88 -9.36 29.35
N LEU A 689 1.69 -9.56 28.80
CA LEU A 689 1.39 -9.36 27.38
C LEU A 689 0.91 -7.94 27.09
N TYR A 690 -0.16 -7.52 27.77
CA TYR A 690 -0.76 -6.20 27.62
C TYR A 690 -1.38 -5.72 28.93
N VAL A 691 -1.36 -4.40 29.15
CA VAL A 691 -1.94 -3.74 30.33
C VAL A 691 -3.18 -2.96 29.91
N SER A 692 -4.33 -3.32 30.44
CA SER A 692 -5.64 -2.73 30.12
C SER A 692 -6.30 -2.16 31.37
N GLY A 693 -6.13 -0.85 31.61
CA GLY A 693 -6.70 -0.19 32.78
C GLY A 693 -6.15 -0.82 34.07
N GLU A 694 -7.03 -1.41 34.88
CA GLU A 694 -6.68 -2.07 36.16
C GLU A 694 -6.35 -3.57 36.04
N SER A 695 -6.33 -4.10 34.82
CA SER A 695 -6.11 -5.52 34.55
C SER A 695 -4.96 -5.75 33.58
N VAL A 696 -4.28 -6.88 33.74
CA VAL A 696 -3.14 -7.29 32.93
C VAL A 696 -3.43 -8.66 32.34
N GLU A 697 -3.17 -8.82 31.06
CA GLU A 697 -3.16 -10.14 30.43
C GLU A 697 -1.75 -10.72 30.52
N VAL A 698 -1.63 -11.91 31.10
CA VAL A 698 -0.34 -12.58 31.35
C VAL A 698 -0.27 -13.92 30.62
N PHE A 699 0.94 -14.30 30.22
CA PHE A 699 1.28 -15.58 29.61
C PHE A 699 2.12 -16.42 30.58
N TYR A 700 1.64 -17.60 30.97
CA TYR A 700 2.37 -18.47 31.89
C TYR A 700 3.50 -19.19 31.16
N VAL A 701 4.73 -18.76 31.40
CA VAL A 701 5.91 -19.16 30.61
C VAL A 701 6.27 -20.65 30.72
N ASP A 702 5.70 -21.35 31.70
CA ASP A 702 5.96 -22.78 31.94
C ASP A 702 4.89 -23.71 31.37
N TYR A 703 3.66 -23.20 31.20
CA TYR A 703 2.51 -24.00 30.78
C TYR A 703 1.96 -23.56 29.40
N GLY A 704 2.18 -22.31 29.00
CA GLY A 704 1.80 -21.79 27.68
C GLY A 704 0.36 -21.27 27.56
N ASN A 705 -0.41 -21.27 28.65
CA ASN A 705 -1.75 -20.67 28.72
C ASN A 705 -1.70 -19.19 29.10
N ARG A 706 -2.85 -18.51 29.00
CA ARG A 706 -3.02 -17.11 29.39
C ARG A 706 -4.15 -16.91 30.38
N SER A 707 -4.09 -15.80 31.11
CA SER A 707 -5.18 -15.35 31.99
C SER A 707 -5.18 -13.84 32.11
N LYS A 708 -6.34 -13.28 32.47
CA LYS A 708 -6.50 -11.88 32.82
C LYS A 708 -6.47 -11.74 34.34
N VAL A 709 -5.54 -10.95 34.85
CA VAL A 709 -5.20 -10.83 36.27
C VAL A 709 -5.27 -9.36 36.69
N ALA A 710 -5.71 -9.08 37.92
CA ALA A 710 -5.71 -7.73 38.47
C ALA A 710 -4.28 -7.25 38.76
N LEU A 711 -4.01 -5.95 38.57
CA LEU A 711 -2.67 -5.36 38.82
C LEU A 711 -2.14 -5.68 40.22
N ASP A 712 -3.00 -5.59 41.23
CA ASP A 712 -2.66 -5.74 42.65
C ASP A 712 -2.28 -7.18 43.03
N HIS A 713 -2.57 -8.14 42.15
CA HIS A 713 -2.25 -9.56 42.36
C HIS A 713 -0.92 -9.97 41.75
N LEU A 714 -0.24 -9.11 40.99
CA LEU A 714 1.07 -9.44 40.46
C LEU A 714 2.15 -9.32 41.55
N ARG A 715 3.17 -10.19 41.50
CA ARG A 715 4.31 -10.18 42.43
C ARG A 715 5.66 -10.19 41.70
N GLU A 716 6.72 -9.78 42.40
CA GLU A 716 8.09 -9.81 41.86
C GLU A 716 8.62 -11.25 41.75
N ILE A 717 9.35 -11.54 40.67
CA ILE A 717 10.05 -12.81 40.48
C ILE A 717 11.48 -12.74 41.04
N PRO A 718 11.91 -13.67 41.92
CA PRO A 718 13.30 -13.77 42.37
C PRO A 718 14.31 -14.03 41.24
N ASP A 719 15.53 -13.49 41.38
CA ASP A 719 16.57 -13.59 40.34
C ASP A 719 17.00 -15.01 39.98
N HIS A 720 16.99 -15.94 40.94
CA HIS A 720 17.32 -17.34 40.69
C HIS A 720 16.26 -18.04 39.85
N LEU A 721 14.96 -17.79 40.12
CA LEU A 721 13.85 -18.32 39.32
C LEU A 721 13.74 -17.66 37.94
N ARG A 722 14.12 -16.39 37.81
CA ARG A 722 14.16 -15.69 36.51
C ARG A 722 15.21 -16.28 35.56
N LYS A 723 16.32 -16.82 36.09
CA LYS A 723 17.41 -17.43 35.29
C LYS A 723 17.08 -18.83 34.78
N LEU A 724 16.08 -19.51 35.34
CA LEU A 724 15.69 -20.84 34.91
C LEU A 724 14.97 -20.81 33.56
N PRO A 725 15.24 -21.75 32.64
CA PRO A 725 14.60 -21.79 31.32
C PRO A 725 13.08 -21.93 31.45
N PHE A 726 12.36 -21.34 30.50
CA PHE A 726 10.92 -21.47 30.37
C PHE A 726 10.56 -22.84 29.79
N GLN A 727 9.53 -23.49 30.35
CA GLN A 727 9.18 -24.87 29.99
C GLN A 727 8.14 -24.97 28.87
N ALA A 728 7.36 -23.91 28.61
CA ALA A 728 6.39 -23.91 27.52
C ALA A 728 7.11 -23.93 26.16
N LEU A 729 6.60 -24.75 25.24
CA LEU A 729 7.11 -24.92 23.89
C LEU A 729 6.06 -24.45 22.88
N GLU A 730 6.53 -23.74 21.86
CA GLU A 730 5.73 -23.28 20.73
C GLU A 730 5.88 -24.28 19.58
N PHE A 731 4.75 -24.74 19.04
CA PHE A 731 4.71 -25.77 18.01
C PHE A 731 4.00 -25.25 16.76
N LYS A 732 4.52 -25.63 15.59
CA LYS A 732 3.90 -25.42 14.28
C LYS A 732 3.80 -26.76 13.52
N VAL A 733 2.61 -27.11 13.05
CA VAL A 733 2.41 -28.28 12.21
C VAL A 733 3.01 -28.01 10.83
N ARG A 734 3.85 -28.92 10.34
CA ARG A 734 4.54 -28.77 9.05
C ARG A 734 3.68 -29.20 7.86
N ARG A 735 4.05 -28.73 6.66
CA ARG A 735 3.45 -29.11 5.35
C ARG A 735 1.93 -28.93 5.30
N MET A 736 1.45 -27.87 5.94
CA MET A 736 0.04 -27.60 6.07
C MET A 736 -0.20 -26.11 5.83
N ARG A 737 -1.05 -25.81 4.84
CA ARG A 737 -1.54 -24.47 4.54
C ARG A 737 -3.07 -24.46 4.59
N PRO A 738 -3.71 -23.29 4.75
CA PRO A 738 -5.15 -23.21 4.70
C PRO A 738 -5.70 -23.58 3.32
N SER A 739 -6.86 -24.24 3.29
CA SER A 739 -7.55 -24.51 2.04
C SER A 739 -8.13 -23.24 1.41
N SER A 740 -8.43 -23.27 0.12
CA SER A 740 -9.15 -22.18 -0.57
C SER A 740 -10.43 -21.73 0.17
N GLN A 741 -11.17 -22.68 0.77
CA GLN A 741 -12.35 -22.39 1.61
C GLN A 741 -11.99 -21.56 2.85
N SER A 742 -10.89 -21.91 3.51
CA SER A 742 -10.39 -21.19 4.68
C SER A 742 -9.85 -19.80 4.32
N LEU A 743 -9.16 -19.66 3.19
CA LEU A 743 -8.61 -18.38 2.71
C LEU A 743 -9.70 -17.35 2.37
N VAL A 744 -10.86 -17.81 1.90
CA VAL A 744 -12.02 -16.94 1.59
C VAL A 744 -12.79 -16.54 2.85
N CYS A 745 -12.79 -17.38 3.89
CA CYS A 745 -13.62 -17.21 5.09
C CYS A 745 -12.86 -16.68 6.32
N GLY A 746 -11.58 -16.35 6.19
CA GLY A 746 -10.79 -15.89 7.33
C GLY A 746 -9.50 -15.19 6.93
N GLU A 747 -8.74 -14.76 7.93
CA GLU A 747 -7.43 -14.12 7.72
C GLU A 747 -6.27 -15.11 7.57
N GLN A 748 -6.59 -16.41 7.59
CA GLN A 748 -5.78 -17.58 7.23
C GLN A 748 -6.65 -18.83 7.31
N TRP A 749 -7.35 -19.05 8.44
CA TRP A 749 -8.18 -20.24 8.69
C TRP A 749 -9.66 -19.89 8.90
N SER A 750 -10.57 -20.75 8.44
CA SER A 750 -12.00 -20.64 8.74
C SER A 750 -12.29 -20.92 10.22
N TYR A 751 -13.44 -20.43 10.70
CA TYR A 751 -13.91 -20.72 12.05
C TYR A 751 -14.13 -22.23 12.26
N ALA A 752 -14.72 -22.90 11.27
CA ALA A 752 -14.93 -24.35 11.28
C ALA A 752 -13.61 -25.14 11.40
N ALA A 753 -12.57 -24.76 10.64
CA ALA A 753 -11.25 -25.38 10.75
C ALA A 753 -10.64 -25.20 12.15
N SER A 754 -10.81 -24.00 12.72
CA SER A 754 -10.31 -23.67 14.06
C SER A 754 -11.00 -24.49 15.15
N GLN A 755 -12.32 -24.61 15.10
CA GLN A 755 -13.08 -25.47 16.02
C GLN A 755 -12.71 -26.94 15.87
N ARG A 756 -12.55 -27.42 14.63
CA ARG A 756 -12.19 -28.80 14.37
C ARG A 756 -10.81 -29.12 14.91
N PHE A 757 -9.81 -28.28 14.65
CA PHE A 757 -8.47 -28.45 15.19
C PHE A 757 -8.47 -28.43 16.72
N ALA A 758 -9.16 -27.47 17.35
CA ALA A 758 -9.30 -27.41 18.80
C ALA A 758 -9.90 -28.71 19.38
N SER A 759 -10.91 -29.29 18.73
CA SER A 759 -11.50 -30.57 19.14
C SER A 759 -10.56 -31.77 19.01
N LEU A 760 -9.55 -31.67 18.14
CA LEU A 760 -8.55 -32.72 17.93
C LEU A 760 -7.43 -32.66 18.96
N VAL A 761 -7.09 -31.47 19.46
CA VAL A 761 -5.95 -31.26 20.38
C VAL A 761 -6.34 -31.07 21.85
N SER A 762 -7.56 -30.61 22.12
CA SER A 762 -7.99 -30.27 23.50
C SER A 762 -8.21 -31.51 24.36
N GLY A 763 -7.71 -31.47 25.60
CA GLY A 763 -7.99 -32.46 26.65
C GLY A 763 -7.38 -33.85 26.43
N CYS A 764 -6.42 -33.98 25.50
CA CYS A 764 -5.80 -35.26 25.15
C CYS A 764 -4.26 -35.14 25.17
N ALA A 765 -3.57 -36.18 25.64
CA ALA A 765 -2.12 -36.30 25.48
C ALA A 765 -1.77 -36.61 24.01
N LEU A 766 -0.89 -35.80 23.42
CA LEU A 766 -0.49 -35.94 22.02
C LEU A 766 0.96 -36.40 21.91
N MET A 767 1.23 -37.21 20.89
CA MET A 767 2.60 -37.56 20.49
C MET A 767 3.04 -36.66 19.35
N VAL A 768 4.21 -36.06 19.50
CA VAL A 768 4.72 -35.05 18.57
C VAL A 768 6.12 -35.43 18.12
N LYS A 769 6.32 -35.47 16.80
CA LYS A 769 7.60 -35.76 16.17
C LYS A 769 8.21 -34.47 15.63
N VAL A 770 9.36 -34.09 16.18
CA VAL A 770 10.08 -32.87 15.82
C VAL A 770 10.89 -33.08 14.55
N PHE A 771 10.67 -32.23 13.55
CA PHE A 771 11.38 -32.28 12.27
C PHE A 771 12.44 -31.19 12.15
N SER A 772 12.10 -29.95 12.49
CA SER A 772 12.99 -28.80 12.42
C SER A 772 12.69 -27.81 13.54
N ILE A 773 13.68 -26.97 13.86
CA ILE A 773 13.55 -25.86 14.81
C ILE A 773 13.93 -24.59 14.06
N VAL A 774 12.96 -23.69 13.87
CA VAL A 774 13.11 -22.43 13.13
C VAL A 774 12.62 -21.30 14.03
N HIS A 775 13.44 -20.26 14.22
CA HIS A 775 13.12 -19.10 15.07
C HIS A 775 12.57 -19.45 16.47
N SER A 776 13.10 -20.51 17.09
CA SER A 776 12.67 -21.05 18.40
C SER A 776 11.29 -21.72 18.44
N ILE A 777 10.70 -22.01 17.27
CA ILE A 777 9.45 -22.76 17.10
C ILE A 777 9.78 -24.17 16.62
N LEU A 778 9.11 -25.17 17.20
CA LEU A 778 9.26 -26.56 16.82
C LEU A 778 8.30 -26.87 15.67
N HIS A 779 8.84 -27.26 14.51
CA HIS A 779 8.05 -27.73 13.38
C HIS A 779 7.87 -29.23 13.48
N VAL A 780 6.60 -29.67 13.52
CA VAL A 780 6.28 -31.02 14.00
C VAL A 780 5.18 -31.72 13.20
N ASP A 781 5.16 -33.04 13.29
CA ASP A 781 3.99 -33.87 13.00
C ASP A 781 3.30 -34.24 14.33
N VAL A 782 1.97 -34.11 14.38
CA VAL A 782 1.18 -34.30 15.62
C VAL A 782 0.26 -35.49 15.46
N PHE A 783 0.36 -36.42 16.40
CA PHE A 783 -0.32 -37.70 16.39
C PHE A 783 -1.25 -37.84 17.60
N ARG A 784 -2.48 -38.26 17.34
CA ARG A 784 -3.50 -38.59 18.34
C ARG A 784 -3.75 -40.09 18.37
N HIS A 785 -3.83 -40.65 19.57
CA HIS A 785 -4.26 -42.03 19.77
C HIS A 785 -5.79 -42.14 19.68
N SER A 786 -6.29 -43.00 18.80
CA SER A 786 -7.71 -43.31 18.63
C SER A 786 -7.94 -44.80 18.92
N GLY A 787 -8.08 -45.16 20.19
CA GLY A 787 -8.32 -46.55 20.61
C GLY A 787 -7.04 -47.39 20.80
N ILE A 788 -7.16 -48.72 20.73
CA ILE A 788 -6.14 -49.67 21.19
C ILE A 788 -4.91 -49.74 20.25
N MET A 789 -5.02 -49.37 18.96
CA MET A 789 -3.88 -49.42 18.02
C MET A 789 -3.82 -48.34 16.90
N ASP A 790 -4.83 -47.49 16.69
CA ASP A 790 -4.79 -46.51 15.59
C ASP A 790 -4.22 -45.16 16.03
N VAL A 791 -3.12 -44.76 15.40
CA VAL A 791 -2.48 -43.45 15.56
C VAL A 791 -2.78 -42.62 14.31
N VAL A 792 -3.47 -41.51 14.49
CA VAL A 792 -3.88 -40.64 13.38
C VAL A 792 -3.10 -39.32 13.43
N ASN A 793 -2.53 -38.92 12.30
CA ASN A 793 -1.92 -37.60 12.16
C ASN A 793 -3.01 -36.53 12.00
N ILE A 794 -3.00 -35.52 12.87
CA ILE A 794 -4.01 -34.44 12.87
C ILE A 794 -4.00 -33.66 11.54
N ARG A 795 -2.83 -33.49 10.91
CA ARG A 795 -2.73 -32.84 9.60
C ARG A 795 -3.56 -33.59 8.55
N ASP A 796 -3.39 -34.91 8.50
CA ASP A 796 -4.00 -35.72 7.45
C ASP A 796 -5.53 -35.74 7.60
N VAL A 797 -6.05 -35.68 8.83
CA VAL A 797 -7.49 -35.49 9.11
C VAL A 797 -7.99 -34.16 8.55
N LEU A 798 -7.29 -33.06 8.83
CA LEU A 798 -7.68 -31.73 8.34
C LEU A 798 -7.63 -31.62 6.82
N ILE A 799 -6.69 -32.31 6.17
CA ILE A 799 -6.59 -32.37 4.71
C ILE A 799 -7.73 -33.21 4.12
N GLN A 800 -8.02 -34.38 4.69
CA GLN A 800 -9.14 -35.24 4.26
C GLN A 800 -10.50 -34.53 4.41
N GLU A 801 -10.67 -33.74 5.47
CA GLU A 801 -11.87 -32.93 5.72
C GLU A 801 -11.88 -31.60 4.95
N CYS A 802 -10.89 -31.33 4.07
CA CYS A 802 -10.77 -30.13 3.23
C CYS A 802 -10.62 -28.80 3.98
N TYR A 803 -10.24 -28.83 5.25
CA TYR A 803 -9.92 -27.63 6.03
C TYR A 803 -8.52 -27.07 5.70
N ALA A 804 -7.59 -27.97 5.33
CA ALA A 804 -6.20 -27.67 5.00
C ALA A 804 -5.78 -28.28 3.65
N GLU A 805 -4.70 -27.76 3.08
CA GLU A 805 -4.02 -28.27 1.89
C GLU A 805 -2.56 -28.58 2.21
N LEU A 806 -1.94 -29.47 1.44
CA LEU A 806 -0.52 -29.81 1.59
C LEU A 806 0.35 -28.63 1.11
N SER A 807 1.39 -28.29 1.86
CA SER A 807 2.37 -27.27 1.48
C SER A 807 3.80 -27.84 1.47
N GLU A 808 4.72 -27.12 0.84
CA GLU A 808 6.14 -27.40 0.98
C GLU A 808 6.69 -26.92 2.34
N ASP A 809 7.85 -27.44 2.72
CA ASP A 809 8.63 -26.89 3.84
C ASP A 809 9.50 -25.73 3.34
N SER A 810 9.61 -24.67 4.14
CA SER A 810 10.52 -23.55 3.86
C SER A 810 11.98 -23.97 3.77
N TYR A 811 12.79 -23.19 3.06
CA TYR A 811 14.25 -23.40 2.97
C TYR A 811 14.91 -23.56 4.35
N GLU A 812 14.58 -22.69 5.31
CA GLU A 812 15.15 -22.74 6.67
C GLU A 812 14.76 -24.00 7.44
N SER A 813 13.51 -24.46 7.25
CA SER A 813 13.04 -25.71 7.84
C SER A 813 13.79 -26.92 7.26
N LYS A 814 14.03 -26.94 5.94
CA LYS A 814 14.81 -27.98 5.26
C LYS A 814 16.25 -28.03 5.82
N LEU A 815 16.93 -26.88 5.90
CA LEU A 815 18.29 -26.75 6.43
C LEU A 815 18.40 -27.15 7.92
N SER A 816 17.44 -26.71 8.74
CA SER A 816 17.38 -27.05 10.16
C SER A 816 17.16 -28.55 10.37
N SER A 817 16.30 -29.18 9.56
CA SER A 817 16.09 -30.63 9.60
C SER A 817 17.37 -31.41 9.29
N GLU A 818 18.13 -31.00 8.28
CA GLU A 818 19.41 -31.65 7.95
C GLU A 818 20.40 -31.56 9.11
N THR A 819 20.48 -30.38 9.73
CA THR A 819 21.33 -30.14 10.92
C THR A 819 20.91 -31.02 12.10
N LEU A 820 19.61 -31.11 12.39
CA LEU A 820 19.09 -31.97 13.47
C LEU A 820 19.34 -33.46 13.19
N LYS A 821 19.16 -33.91 11.95
CA LYS A 821 19.47 -35.30 11.57
C LYS A 821 20.93 -35.64 11.80
N GLN A 822 21.85 -34.73 11.51
CA GLN A 822 23.28 -34.92 11.78
C GLN A 822 23.58 -34.98 13.29
N LEU A 823 22.92 -34.14 14.11
CA LEU A 823 23.09 -34.11 15.56
C LEU A 823 22.55 -35.36 16.27
N PHE A 824 21.45 -35.92 15.80
CA PHE A 824 20.78 -37.09 16.40
C PHE A 824 21.06 -38.42 15.67
N ALA A 825 21.93 -38.42 14.63
CA ALA A 825 22.41 -39.65 14.01
C ALA A 825 23.26 -40.45 15.01
N LYS A 826 22.97 -41.74 15.17
CA LYS A 826 23.76 -42.63 16.02
C LYS A 826 25.21 -42.67 15.48
N PRO A 827 26.23 -42.53 16.33
CA PRO A 827 27.61 -42.73 15.90
C PRO A 827 27.81 -44.22 15.60
N ASP A 828 27.79 -44.58 14.32
CA ASP A 828 28.29 -45.89 13.92
C ASP A 828 29.78 -45.96 14.26
N GLY A 829 30.16 -47.07 14.89
CA GLY A 829 31.46 -47.25 15.52
C GLY A 829 32.64 -46.93 14.58
N LYS A 830 33.64 -46.27 15.17
CA LYS A 830 34.96 -45.91 14.63
C LYS A 830 35.02 -44.59 13.83
N THR A 831 35.06 -43.49 14.57
CA THR A 831 36.18 -42.52 14.55
C THR A 831 35.92 -41.46 15.61
N GLY A 832 36.61 -41.57 16.75
CA GLY A 832 36.63 -40.50 17.75
C GLY A 832 37.43 -39.32 17.21
N ARG A 833 36.79 -38.41 16.48
CA ARG A 833 37.22 -37.02 16.45
C ARG A 833 36.50 -36.31 17.58
N SER A 834 37.19 -36.19 18.71
CA SER A 834 36.89 -35.17 19.72
C SER A 834 36.82 -33.81 19.00
N VAL A 835 35.62 -33.28 18.84
CA VAL A 835 35.43 -31.89 18.38
C VAL A 835 35.98 -31.02 19.48
N ALA A 836 36.99 -30.21 19.15
CA ALA A 836 37.67 -29.27 20.02
C ALA A 836 36.68 -28.25 20.63
N THR A 837 36.07 -28.59 21.77
CA THR A 837 35.19 -27.71 22.57
C THR A 837 35.94 -26.98 23.69
N GLY A 838 37.22 -27.31 23.90
CA GLY A 838 38.08 -26.68 24.91
C GLY A 838 38.62 -25.29 24.50
N GLU A 839 39.03 -25.12 23.24
CA GLU A 839 39.67 -23.87 22.76
C GLU A 839 38.68 -22.76 22.38
N THR A 840 37.44 -23.11 22.03
CA THR A 840 36.39 -22.13 21.67
C THR A 840 35.80 -21.42 22.89
N ASN A 841 35.74 -22.09 24.05
CA ASN A 841 35.22 -21.49 25.28
C ASN A 841 36.17 -20.48 25.93
N SER A 842 37.49 -20.65 25.83
CA SER A 842 38.47 -19.69 26.35
C SER A 842 38.44 -18.37 25.59
N ARG A 843 38.42 -18.43 24.25
CA ARG A 843 38.33 -17.25 23.37
C ARG A 843 37.02 -16.47 23.56
N ALA A 844 35.88 -17.16 23.65
CA ALA A 844 34.59 -16.50 23.88
C ALA A 844 34.45 -15.88 25.29
N GLN A 845 35.20 -16.38 26.29
CA GLN A 845 35.28 -15.75 27.61
C GLN A 845 36.16 -14.50 27.60
N GLU A 846 37.25 -14.50 26.84
CA GLU A 846 38.11 -13.34 26.64
C GLU A 846 37.38 -12.22 25.88
N GLU A 847 36.68 -12.54 24.80
CA GLU A 847 35.84 -11.59 24.04
C GLU A 847 34.75 -10.94 24.93
N ASP A 848 34.08 -11.71 25.78
CA ASP A 848 33.05 -11.22 26.70
C ASP A 848 33.62 -10.28 27.78
N ARG A 849 34.85 -10.52 28.26
CA ARG A 849 35.55 -9.61 29.19
C ARG A 849 35.89 -8.28 28.51
N LEU A 850 36.41 -8.33 27.29
CA LEU A 850 36.78 -7.14 26.51
C LEU A 850 35.56 -6.29 26.14
N ILE A 851 34.45 -6.92 25.74
CA ILE A 851 33.18 -6.21 25.45
C ILE A 851 32.67 -5.47 26.68
N LYS A 852 32.70 -6.09 27.87
CA LYS A 852 32.28 -5.43 29.12
C LYS A 852 33.17 -4.24 29.49
N ALA A 853 34.49 -4.41 29.40
CA ALA A 853 35.44 -3.33 29.69
C ALA A 853 35.22 -2.10 28.77
N LEU A 854 34.92 -2.34 27.50
CA LEU A 854 34.56 -1.32 26.53
C LEU A 854 33.25 -0.60 26.85
N LEU A 855 32.20 -1.35 27.22
CA LEU A 855 30.91 -0.78 27.60
C LEU A 855 31.02 0.10 28.85
N ASP A 856 31.80 -0.34 29.85
CA ASP A 856 32.04 0.41 31.08
C ASP A 856 32.84 1.69 30.81
N SER A 857 33.83 1.62 29.91
CA SER A 857 34.63 2.78 29.49
C SER A 857 33.79 3.83 28.74
N ASN A 858 32.83 3.38 27.92
CA ASN A 858 31.87 4.25 27.23
C ASN A 858 30.87 4.87 28.22
N ALA A 859 30.33 4.08 29.17
CA ALA A 859 29.40 4.56 30.17
C ALA A 859 30.01 5.58 31.15
N THR A 860 31.29 5.43 31.48
CA THR A 860 32.03 6.34 32.37
C THR A 860 32.60 7.57 31.66
N SER A 861 32.25 7.80 30.38
CA SER A 861 32.71 8.93 29.56
C SER A 861 34.22 9.04 29.38
N ARG A 862 35.00 7.97 29.65
CA ARG A 862 36.46 7.94 29.45
C ARG A 862 36.85 8.06 27.97
N LEU A 863 35.93 7.73 27.06
CA LEU A 863 36.08 7.88 25.61
C LEU A 863 35.93 9.34 25.12
N GLY A 864 35.35 10.24 25.92
CA GLY A 864 35.01 11.62 25.51
C GLY A 864 33.61 11.71 24.88
N MET A 865 33.25 12.86 24.30
CA MET A 865 32.01 13.01 23.52
C MET A 865 32.25 12.56 22.07
N PRO A 866 31.31 11.82 21.45
CA PRO A 866 31.43 11.44 20.06
C PRO A 866 31.46 12.67 19.14
N ASN A 867 32.45 12.72 18.24
CA ASN A 867 32.75 13.84 17.36
C ASN A 867 32.37 13.58 15.89
N CYS A 868 32.02 12.35 15.53
CA CYS A 868 31.68 11.95 14.17
C CYS A 868 30.22 11.52 14.03
N LYS A 869 29.65 11.77 12.85
CA LYS A 869 28.31 11.28 12.47
C LYS A 869 28.45 10.16 11.45
N ALA A 870 27.93 8.98 11.77
CA ALA A 870 27.84 7.87 10.84
C ALA A 870 26.41 7.78 10.27
N LEU A 871 26.29 7.88 8.94
CA LEU A 871 25.02 7.69 8.24
C LEU A 871 24.78 6.20 7.98
N LEU A 872 23.68 5.68 8.50
CA LEU A 872 23.26 4.30 8.31
C LEU A 872 22.40 4.15 7.07
N LEU A 873 22.50 2.99 6.41
CA LEU A 873 21.63 2.63 5.29
C LEU A 873 20.55 1.67 5.79
N GLY A 874 19.29 1.97 5.48
CA GLY A 874 18.13 1.16 5.84
C GLY A 874 17.16 1.91 6.74
N PRO A 875 16.25 1.22 7.44
CA PRO A 875 16.09 -0.24 7.55
C PRO A 875 15.64 -0.95 6.26
N TYR A 876 16.02 -2.21 6.11
CA TYR A 876 15.66 -3.08 4.98
C TYR A 876 15.14 -4.45 5.46
N ASN A 877 14.33 -5.10 4.61
CA ASN A 877 13.95 -6.51 4.74
C ASN A 877 14.02 -7.15 3.34
N PRO A 878 14.78 -8.25 3.15
CA PRO A 878 14.95 -8.88 1.84
C PRO A 878 13.68 -9.53 1.29
N TYR A 879 12.71 -9.84 2.15
CA TYR A 879 11.39 -10.38 1.76
C TYR A 879 10.38 -9.27 1.40
N ASN A 880 10.85 -8.04 1.15
CA ASN A 880 9.98 -6.96 0.69
C ASN A 880 9.48 -7.25 -0.73
N MET A 881 8.15 -7.33 -0.87
CA MET A 881 7.47 -7.71 -2.11
C MET A 881 7.76 -6.70 -3.22
N LYS A 882 8.13 -7.22 -4.39
CA LYS A 882 8.25 -6.45 -5.63
C LYS A 882 7.18 -6.90 -6.62
N PHE A 883 6.79 -5.98 -7.50
CA PHE A 883 5.70 -6.23 -8.43
C PHE A 883 6.14 -5.90 -9.85
N SER A 884 5.64 -6.68 -10.81
CA SER A 884 5.82 -6.46 -12.25
C SER A 884 4.46 -6.29 -12.92
N SER A 885 4.39 -5.45 -13.95
CA SER A 885 3.13 -5.28 -14.69
C SER A 885 2.80 -6.52 -15.51
N MET A 886 1.51 -6.87 -15.57
CA MET A 886 1.03 -7.99 -16.38
C MET A 886 0.59 -7.58 -17.79
N THR A 887 0.51 -6.27 -18.07
CA THR A 887 0.13 -5.75 -19.38
C THR A 887 1.34 -5.71 -20.32
N ARG A 888 1.12 -6.01 -21.60
CA ARG A 888 2.18 -6.07 -22.62
C ARG A 888 3.03 -4.80 -22.71
N ILE A 889 2.39 -3.62 -22.74
CA ILE A 889 3.09 -2.33 -22.92
C ILE A 889 3.97 -1.93 -21.72
N SER A 890 3.66 -2.46 -20.54
CA SER A 890 4.30 -2.06 -19.29
C SER A 890 5.24 -3.12 -18.71
N GLN A 891 5.46 -4.23 -19.41
CA GLN A 891 6.24 -5.37 -18.92
C GLN A 891 7.68 -5.00 -18.51
N PHE A 892 8.28 -4.00 -19.17
CA PHE A 892 9.66 -3.56 -18.91
C PHE A 892 9.76 -2.32 -17.99
N ARG A 893 8.62 -1.76 -17.55
CA ARG A 893 8.61 -0.56 -16.70
C ARG A 893 8.83 -0.97 -15.24
N THR A 894 9.59 -0.17 -14.50
CA THR A 894 9.78 -0.40 -13.05
C THR A 894 8.54 0.03 -12.28
N VAL A 895 8.02 -0.83 -11.42
CA VAL A 895 6.79 -0.57 -10.66
C VAL A 895 7.12 -0.16 -9.22
N PHE A 896 6.51 0.93 -8.77
CA PHE A 896 6.56 1.40 -7.38
C PHE A 896 5.15 1.57 -6.84
N VAL A 897 4.95 1.21 -5.57
CA VAL A 897 3.70 1.48 -4.85
C VAL A 897 3.81 2.84 -4.16
N GLU A 898 2.75 3.66 -4.23
CA GLU A 898 2.69 4.99 -3.64
C GLU A 898 2.97 4.97 -2.13
N LYS A 899 3.71 5.98 -1.64
CA LYS A 899 4.15 6.05 -0.24
C LYS A 899 3.00 6.20 0.75
N GLU A 900 1.80 6.48 0.32
CA GLU A 900 0.62 6.60 1.17
C GLU A 900 -0.17 5.28 1.24
N SER A 901 0.19 4.28 0.42
CA SER A 901 -0.45 2.97 0.40
C SER A 901 0.04 2.07 1.54
N VAL A 902 -0.88 1.27 2.10
CA VAL A 902 -0.54 0.19 3.05
C VAL A 902 0.39 -0.85 2.44
N ASN A 903 0.40 -0.99 1.11
CA ASN A 903 1.24 -1.97 0.41
C ASN A 903 2.58 -1.43 -0.09
N SER A 904 3.00 -0.27 0.42
CA SER A 904 4.24 0.39 0.02
C SER A 904 5.53 -0.29 0.55
N VAL A 905 5.40 -1.13 1.58
CA VAL A 905 6.51 -1.85 2.25
C VAL A 905 6.08 -3.26 2.67
N VAL A 906 5.28 -3.96 1.85
CA VAL A 906 4.74 -5.29 2.20
C VAL A 906 5.86 -6.31 2.27
N VAL A 907 5.87 -7.12 3.33
CA VAL A 907 6.75 -8.26 3.48
C VAL A 907 5.97 -9.53 3.14
N ASP A 908 6.59 -10.42 2.39
CA ASP A 908 6.03 -11.73 2.11
C ASP A 908 5.97 -12.56 3.40
N ASP A 909 4.76 -12.96 3.78
CA ASP A 909 4.49 -13.68 5.03
C ASP A 909 4.62 -15.21 4.86
N ALA A 910 4.66 -15.72 3.63
CA ALA A 910 4.71 -17.15 3.32
C ALA A 910 5.45 -17.40 2.00
N PRO A 911 6.77 -17.12 1.93
CA PRO A 911 7.56 -17.35 0.72
C PRO A 911 7.54 -18.81 0.24
N GLU A 912 7.25 -19.75 1.15
CA GLU A 912 7.08 -21.16 0.82
C GLU A 912 5.92 -21.46 -0.15
N ASP A 913 4.98 -20.51 -0.30
CA ASP A 913 3.87 -20.63 -1.24
C ASP A 913 4.30 -20.16 -2.63
N SER A 914 4.62 -21.11 -3.53
CA SER A 914 5.11 -20.82 -4.89
C SER A 914 4.07 -20.25 -5.87
N PHE A 915 2.85 -19.99 -5.41
CA PHE A 915 1.73 -19.57 -6.25
C PHE A 915 1.83 -18.11 -6.68
N GLN A 916 1.37 -17.82 -7.90
CA GLN A 916 1.34 -16.45 -8.36
C GLN A 916 0.29 -15.65 -7.58
N GLN A 917 0.71 -14.51 -7.02
CA GLN A 917 -0.18 -13.56 -6.35
C GLN A 917 -0.21 -12.25 -7.15
N ILE A 918 -1.35 -11.55 -7.12
CA ILE A 918 -1.51 -10.28 -7.81
C ILE A 918 -1.88 -9.15 -6.85
N LEU A 919 -1.32 -7.98 -7.14
CA LEU A 919 -1.72 -6.69 -6.59
C LEU A 919 -2.61 -5.98 -7.61
N VAL A 920 -3.77 -5.50 -7.16
CA VAL A 920 -4.69 -4.71 -7.97
C VAL A 920 -4.55 -3.24 -7.57
N ALA A 921 -4.34 -2.35 -8.54
CA ALA A 921 -4.25 -0.91 -8.31
C ALA A 921 -5.49 -0.19 -8.84
N ALA A 922 -6.08 0.71 -8.05
CA ALA A 922 -7.25 1.48 -8.49
C ALA A 922 -6.87 2.56 -9.52
N SER A 923 -5.66 3.12 -9.43
CA SER A 923 -5.14 4.06 -10.42
C SER A 923 -3.63 3.93 -10.61
N ILE A 924 -3.17 4.28 -11.80
CA ILE A 924 -1.78 4.20 -12.23
C ILE A 924 -1.33 5.60 -12.63
N ARG A 925 -0.12 5.98 -12.21
CA ARG A 925 0.59 7.14 -12.75
C ARG A 925 1.93 6.72 -13.30
N ILE A 926 2.48 7.50 -14.21
CA ILE A 926 3.85 7.30 -14.70
C ILE A 926 4.71 8.53 -14.42
N ASN A 927 6.01 8.33 -14.30
CA ASN A 927 6.95 9.44 -14.21
C ASN A 927 7.03 10.22 -15.54
N SER A 928 7.80 11.31 -15.56
CA SER A 928 7.96 12.15 -16.75
C SER A 928 8.62 11.43 -17.93
N THR A 929 9.49 10.46 -17.65
CA THR A 929 10.23 9.68 -18.67
C THR A 929 9.47 8.44 -19.16
N GLY A 930 8.33 8.11 -18.55
CA GLY A 930 7.57 6.88 -18.83
C GLY A 930 8.20 5.56 -18.36
N SER A 931 9.40 5.60 -17.75
CA SER A 931 10.15 4.41 -17.35
C SER A 931 9.67 3.78 -16.04
N THR A 932 9.04 4.56 -15.15
CA THR A 932 8.55 4.07 -13.87
C THR A 932 7.05 4.30 -13.70
N MET A 933 6.38 3.29 -13.15
CA MET A 933 4.96 3.30 -12.82
C MET A 933 4.78 3.47 -11.31
N LEU A 934 3.80 4.28 -10.92
CA LEU A 934 3.40 4.52 -9.54
C LEU A 934 1.96 4.03 -9.34
N LEU A 935 1.81 3.01 -8.51
CA LEU A 935 0.52 2.38 -8.19
C LEU A 935 -0.11 3.07 -6.99
N ARG A 936 -1.40 3.41 -7.10
CA ARG A 936 -2.14 4.10 -6.04
C ARG A 936 -3.36 3.30 -5.63
N GLU A 937 -3.68 3.37 -4.34
CA GLU A 937 -4.85 2.73 -3.71
C GLU A 937 -4.94 1.25 -4.08
N THR A 938 -4.01 0.48 -3.52
CA THR A 938 -3.71 -0.88 -3.93
C THR A 938 -4.38 -1.91 -3.01
N SER A 939 -4.67 -3.08 -3.55
CA SER A 939 -5.25 -4.22 -2.84
C SER A 939 -4.55 -5.51 -3.22
N LEU A 940 -3.91 -6.16 -2.25
CA LEU A 940 -3.28 -7.46 -2.47
C LEU A 940 -4.36 -8.55 -2.45
N MET A 941 -4.41 -9.37 -3.50
CA MET A 941 -5.32 -10.52 -3.55
C MET A 941 -4.78 -11.67 -2.70
N PRO A 942 -5.63 -12.49 -2.05
CA PRO A 942 -5.15 -13.61 -1.24
C PRO A 942 -4.45 -14.69 -2.09
N PRO A 943 -3.54 -15.48 -1.50
CA PRO A 943 -2.73 -16.49 -2.20
C PRO A 943 -3.53 -17.77 -2.48
N VAL A 944 -4.65 -17.63 -3.19
CA VAL A 944 -5.50 -18.74 -3.61
C VAL A 944 -4.96 -19.33 -4.93
N PRO A 945 -4.70 -20.66 -5.01
CA PRO A 945 -4.10 -21.27 -6.19
C PRO A 945 -4.94 -21.04 -7.47
N GLY A 946 -4.30 -20.53 -8.54
CA GLY A 946 -4.94 -20.20 -9.81
C GLY A 946 -5.84 -18.96 -9.81
N LEU A 947 -5.95 -18.22 -8.70
CA LEU A 947 -6.81 -17.03 -8.61
C LEU A 947 -6.47 -15.95 -9.65
N PRO A 948 -5.19 -15.61 -9.95
CA PRO A 948 -4.89 -14.62 -10.99
C PRO A 948 -5.47 -14.97 -12.36
N ALA A 949 -5.38 -16.25 -12.75
CA ALA A 949 -5.95 -16.76 -14.00
C ALA A 949 -7.48 -16.71 -13.99
N LEU A 950 -8.12 -17.14 -12.90
CA LEU A 950 -9.58 -17.09 -12.75
C LEU A 950 -10.12 -15.67 -12.84
N LEU A 951 -9.50 -14.70 -12.15
CA LEU A 951 -9.93 -13.30 -12.16
C LEU A 951 -9.70 -12.65 -13.53
N SER A 952 -8.56 -12.94 -14.16
CA SER A 952 -8.26 -12.43 -15.51
C SER A 952 -9.28 -12.97 -16.52
N MET A 953 -9.58 -14.27 -16.50
CA MET A 953 -10.60 -14.85 -17.38
C MET A 953 -12.01 -14.34 -17.05
N LEU A 954 -12.35 -14.15 -15.77
CA LEU A 954 -13.70 -13.70 -15.39
C LEU A 954 -14.01 -12.31 -15.94
N PHE A 955 -13.05 -11.38 -15.86
CA PHE A 955 -13.27 -9.96 -16.15
C PHE A 955 -12.72 -9.48 -17.50
N ALA A 956 -11.88 -10.26 -18.19
CA ALA A 956 -11.43 -9.91 -19.54
C ALA A 956 -12.60 -9.89 -20.53
N PRO A 957 -12.67 -8.91 -21.45
CA PRO A 957 -13.68 -8.88 -22.50
C PRO A 957 -13.69 -10.15 -23.35
N ALA A 958 -12.50 -10.58 -23.80
CA ALA A 958 -12.27 -11.79 -24.57
C ALA A 958 -11.05 -12.56 -24.04
N ILE A 959 -11.03 -13.88 -24.30
CA ILE A 959 -9.88 -14.74 -24.00
C ILE A 959 -9.52 -15.64 -25.17
N ASP A 960 -8.27 -16.08 -25.22
CA ASP A 960 -7.79 -17.16 -26.08
C ASP A 960 -7.05 -18.20 -25.23
N LEU A 961 -7.62 -19.40 -25.11
CA LEU A 961 -7.10 -20.47 -24.28
C LEU A 961 -5.91 -21.17 -24.95
N ARG A 962 -4.87 -21.39 -24.16
CA ARG A 962 -3.67 -22.10 -24.61
C ARG A 962 -3.72 -23.55 -24.15
N VAL A 963 -3.25 -24.45 -25.01
CA VAL A 963 -3.20 -25.90 -24.78
C VAL A 963 -1.79 -26.41 -25.04
N ASP A 964 -1.46 -27.54 -24.41
CA ASP A 964 -0.21 -28.24 -24.69
C ASP A 964 -0.17 -28.84 -26.11
N GLU A 965 1.01 -29.24 -26.59
CA GLU A 965 1.19 -29.85 -27.92
C GLU A 965 0.30 -31.08 -28.13
N SER A 966 0.06 -31.86 -27.05
CA SER A 966 -0.80 -33.04 -27.09
C SER A 966 -2.30 -32.74 -26.97
N ARG A 967 -2.68 -31.48 -26.71
CA ARG A 967 -4.03 -30.97 -26.47
C ARG A 967 -4.78 -31.72 -25.37
N LYS A 968 -4.07 -32.24 -24.37
CA LYS A 968 -4.66 -32.94 -23.22
C LYS A 968 -5.05 -31.98 -22.10
N ARG A 969 -4.43 -30.81 -22.02
CA ARG A 969 -4.61 -29.88 -20.90
C ARG A 969 -4.46 -28.42 -21.32
N TYR A 970 -5.15 -27.54 -20.59
CA TYR A 970 -4.87 -26.12 -20.69
C TYR A 970 -3.53 -25.79 -20.05
N THR A 971 -2.76 -24.94 -20.70
CA THR A 971 -1.44 -24.50 -20.22
C THR A 971 -1.45 -23.03 -19.80
N GLY A 972 -2.47 -22.25 -20.17
CA GLY A 972 -2.52 -20.80 -19.97
C GLY A 972 -3.62 -20.12 -20.77
N VAL A 973 -3.62 -18.79 -20.75
CA VAL A 973 -4.63 -17.95 -21.39
C VAL A 973 -4.07 -16.59 -21.80
N LEU A 974 -4.54 -16.07 -22.94
CA LEU A 974 -4.37 -14.68 -23.33
C LEU A 974 -5.69 -13.95 -23.09
N CYS A 975 -5.66 -12.83 -22.37
CA CYS A 975 -6.81 -12.04 -21.97
C CYS A 975 -6.69 -10.62 -22.53
N GLY A 976 -7.77 -10.05 -23.08
CA GLY A 976 -7.78 -8.67 -23.57
C GLY A 976 -9.06 -8.32 -24.32
N LEU A 977 -8.98 -7.31 -25.20
CA LEU A 977 -10.12 -6.89 -26.03
C LEU A 977 -10.37 -7.82 -27.24
N GLY A 978 -9.46 -8.76 -27.49
CA GLY A 978 -9.54 -9.73 -28.58
C GLY A 978 -8.85 -9.26 -29.86
N TRP A 979 -9.23 -9.87 -30.98
CA TRP A 979 -8.60 -9.64 -32.28
C TRP A 979 -9.65 -9.49 -33.38
N ASN A 980 -9.29 -8.76 -34.44
CA ASN A 980 -10.13 -8.59 -35.61
C ASN A 980 -9.94 -9.79 -36.55
N HIS A 981 -11.01 -10.55 -36.79
CA HIS A 981 -10.97 -11.75 -37.64
C HIS A 981 -10.64 -11.49 -39.11
N ALA A 982 -11.07 -10.34 -39.66
CA ALA A 982 -10.82 -9.94 -41.03
C ALA A 982 -9.38 -9.45 -41.23
N LEU A 983 -8.90 -8.59 -40.33
CA LEU A 983 -7.56 -7.99 -40.42
C LEU A 983 -6.46 -8.84 -39.77
N ARG A 984 -6.81 -9.87 -38.99
CA ARG A 984 -5.88 -10.76 -38.28
C ARG A 984 -4.93 -10.02 -37.31
N ILE A 985 -5.36 -8.88 -36.78
CA ILE A 985 -4.61 -8.06 -35.82
C ILE A 985 -5.32 -7.99 -34.46
N PRO A 986 -4.57 -7.92 -33.34
CA PRO A 986 -5.15 -7.62 -32.02
C PRO A 986 -5.79 -6.23 -32.01
N VAL A 987 -6.89 -6.06 -31.27
CA VAL A 987 -7.64 -4.80 -31.21
C VAL A 987 -6.96 -3.78 -30.29
N LEU A 988 -6.52 -4.22 -29.11
CA LEU A 988 -5.81 -3.39 -28.12
C LEU A 988 -4.64 -4.19 -27.52
N PRO A 989 -3.56 -4.43 -28.29
CA PRO A 989 -2.46 -5.29 -27.86
C PRO A 989 -1.73 -4.80 -26.61
N ASP A 990 -1.74 -3.48 -26.36
CA ASP A 990 -1.04 -2.85 -25.25
C ASP A 990 -1.53 -3.34 -23.88
N HIS A 991 -2.83 -3.67 -23.79
CA HIS A 991 -3.51 -4.11 -22.57
C HIS A 991 -3.65 -5.63 -22.48
N ASP A 992 -3.17 -6.38 -23.47
CA ASP A 992 -3.23 -7.84 -23.44
C ASP A 992 -2.40 -8.38 -22.25
N ILE A 993 -2.99 -9.34 -21.53
CA ILE A 993 -2.39 -10.07 -20.41
C ILE A 993 -2.24 -11.54 -20.82
N GLU A 994 -1.01 -12.04 -20.88
CA GLU A 994 -0.73 -13.47 -21.11
C GLU A 994 -0.32 -14.15 -19.81
N LEU A 995 -1.00 -15.25 -19.46
CA LEU A 995 -0.78 -16.00 -18.22
C LEU A 995 -0.51 -17.47 -18.53
N ALA A 996 0.55 -18.01 -17.92
CA ALA A 996 0.75 -19.45 -17.79
C ALA A 996 0.02 -19.95 -16.53
N PHE A 997 -0.61 -21.12 -16.61
CA PHE A 997 -1.28 -21.70 -15.45
C PHE A 997 -0.30 -22.41 -14.53
N ASP A 998 -0.38 -22.10 -13.24
CA ASP A 998 0.32 -22.74 -12.11
C ASP A 998 -0.50 -23.86 -11.46
N VAL A 999 -1.77 -23.99 -11.84
CA VAL A 999 -2.68 -25.08 -11.45
C VAL A 999 -3.42 -25.66 -12.65
N GLU A 1000 -3.81 -26.93 -12.58
CA GLU A 1000 -4.61 -27.56 -13.63
C GLU A 1000 -6.02 -26.95 -13.68
N MET A 1001 -6.32 -26.30 -14.81
CA MET A 1001 -7.65 -25.80 -15.15
C MET A 1001 -8.32 -26.76 -16.12
N ASN A 1002 -9.61 -27.01 -15.94
CA ASN A 1002 -10.39 -27.92 -16.78
C ASN A 1002 -11.62 -27.24 -17.40
N VAL A 1003 -12.30 -27.95 -18.32
CA VAL A 1003 -13.49 -27.44 -19.04
C VAL A 1003 -14.60 -27.00 -18.07
N ASP A 1004 -14.70 -27.65 -16.91
CA ASP A 1004 -15.62 -27.29 -15.84
C ASP A 1004 -15.34 -25.87 -15.31
N ASP A 1005 -14.07 -25.47 -15.11
CA ASP A 1005 -13.72 -24.11 -14.67
C ASP A 1005 -14.22 -23.06 -15.65
N ILE A 1006 -13.98 -23.26 -16.96
CA ILE A 1006 -14.40 -22.32 -18.00
C ILE A 1006 -15.93 -22.27 -18.10
N THR A 1007 -16.59 -23.41 -17.92
CA THR A 1007 -18.06 -23.49 -17.91
C THR A 1007 -18.65 -22.72 -16.71
N GLN A 1008 -18.07 -22.88 -15.51
CA GLN A 1008 -18.48 -22.13 -14.33
C GLN A 1008 -18.23 -20.62 -14.47
N ILE A 1009 -17.11 -20.21 -15.10
CA ILE A 1009 -16.87 -18.80 -15.45
C ILE A 1009 -17.97 -18.27 -16.37
N ASN A 1010 -18.37 -19.03 -17.40
CA ASN A 1010 -19.45 -18.64 -18.30
C ASN A 1010 -20.81 -18.55 -17.59
N ILE A 1011 -21.10 -19.46 -16.64
CA ILE A 1011 -22.30 -19.39 -15.79
C ILE A 1011 -22.30 -18.08 -14.98
N LEU A 1012 -21.16 -17.72 -14.40
CA LEU A 1012 -21.02 -16.48 -13.64
C LEU A 1012 -21.13 -15.24 -14.53
N ARG A 1013 -20.47 -15.20 -15.70
CA ARG A 1013 -20.61 -14.11 -16.69
C ARG A 1013 -22.06 -13.94 -17.15
N LYS A 1014 -22.77 -15.05 -17.37
CA LYS A 1014 -24.21 -15.03 -17.69
C LYS A 1014 -25.05 -14.44 -16.55
N ALA A 1015 -24.73 -14.78 -15.29
CA ALA A 1015 -25.39 -14.19 -14.13
C ALA A 1015 -25.13 -12.67 -14.02
N ILE A 1016 -23.89 -12.22 -14.27
CA ILE A 1016 -23.53 -10.80 -14.31
C ILE A 1016 -24.32 -10.08 -15.40
N ASN A 1017 -24.30 -10.59 -16.64
CA ASN A 1017 -25.02 -10.00 -17.78
C ASN A 1017 -26.52 -9.89 -17.52
N LYS A 1018 -27.11 -10.87 -16.82
CA LYS A 1018 -28.53 -10.83 -16.46
C LYS A 1018 -28.86 -9.71 -15.47
N LEU A 1019 -27.93 -9.38 -14.57
CA LEU A 1019 -28.06 -8.28 -13.62
C LEU A 1019 -27.71 -6.91 -14.25
N VAL A 1020 -26.93 -6.88 -15.32
CA VAL A 1020 -26.44 -5.65 -15.98
C VAL A 1020 -26.99 -5.57 -17.41
N CYS A 1021 -28.31 -5.53 -17.59
CA CYS A 1021 -28.94 -5.38 -18.90
C CYS A 1021 -30.13 -4.40 -18.92
N ASP A 1022 -30.37 -3.82 -20.10
CA ASP A 1022 -31.43 -2.83 -20.40
C ASP A 1022 -32.79 -3.45 -20.82
N GLY A 1023 -32.90 -4.78 -20.91
CA GLY A 1023 -34.09 -5.45 -21.45
C GLY A 1023 -35.31 -5.48 -20.50
N PRO A 1024 -36.45 -6.08 -20.91
CA PRO A 1024 -37.64 -6.23 -20.06
C PRO A 1024 -37.41 -7.12 -18.81
N ASN A 1025 -36.34 -7.92 -18.82
CA ASN A 1025 -35.83 -8.67 -17.66
C ASN A 1025 -34.65 -7.95 -16.95
N GLY A 1026 -34.38 -6.70 -17.31
CA GLY A 1026 -33.26 -5.90 -16.85
C GLY A 1026 -33.46 -5.27 -15.48
N LEU A 1027 -32.40 -4.63 -14.98
CA LEU A 1027 -32.29 -4.15 -13.60
C LEU A 1027 -33.47 -3.23 -13.21
N LEU A 1028 -33.93 -2.40 -14.13
CA LEU A 1028 -35.03 -1.43 -13.94
C LEU A 1028 -36.42 -2.07 -13.72
N HIS A 1029 -36.61 -3.33 -14.13
CA HIS A 1029 -37.91 -4.02 -14.09
C HIS A 1029 -37.97 -5.17 -13.07
N LEU A 1030 -36.86 -5.45 -12.37
CA LEU A 1030 -36.76 -6.53 -11.39
C LEU A 1030 -37.25 -6.08 -10.00
N GLY A 1031 -38.16 -6.86 -9.40
CA GLY A 1031 -38.55 -6.68 -7.99
C GLY A 1031 -37.40 -7.00 -7.01
N ARG A 1032 -37.45 -6.40 -5.81
CA ARG A 1032 -36.39 -6.50 -4.79
C ARG A 1032 -36.05 -7.94 -4.38
N GLU A 1033 -37.05 -8.79 -4.18
CA GLU A 1033 -36.82 -10.19 -3.79
C GLU A 1033 -36.07 -10.97 -4.88
N ARG A 1034 -36.48 -10.81 -6.14
CA ARG A 1034 -35.83 -11.44 -7.28
C ARG A 1034 -34.38 -10.93 -7.46
N MET A 1035 -34.14 -9.65 -7.17
CA MET A 1035 -32.79 -9.07 -7.16
C MET A 1035 -31.89 -9.75 -6.13
N THR A 1036 -32.36 -9.84 -4.87
CA THR A 1036 -31.62 -10.48 -3.79
C THR A 1036 -31.32 -11.95 -4.10
N HIS A 1037 -32.27 -12.67 -4.70
CA HIS A 1037 -32.04 -14.05 -5.16
C HIS A 1037 -30.96 -14.16 -6.25
N LEU A 1038 -30.96 -13.27 -7.24
CA LEU A 1038 -29.95 -13.26 -8.29
C LEU A 1038 -28.56 -12.86 -7.75
N GLN A 1039 -28.48 -11.88 -6.84
CA GLN A 1039 -27.25 -11.51 -6.15
C GLN A 1039 -26.71 -12.68 -5.30
N ASN A 1040 -27.57 -13.37 -4.56
CA ASN A 1040 -27.20 -14.57 -3.81
C ASN A 1040 -26.66 -15.68 -4.73
N ALA A 1041 -27.33 -15.92 -5.86
CA ALA A 1041 -26.88 -16.91 -6.83
C ALA A 1041 -25.52 -16.53 -7.44
N ALA A 1042 -25.29 -15.26 -7.78
CA ALA A 1042 -24.01 -14.77 -8.29
C ALA A 1042 -22.88 -14.96 -7.26
N ARG A 1043 -23.13 -14.64 -5.99
CA ARG A 1043 -22.17 -14.88 -4.89
C ARG A 1043 -21.86 -16.36 -4.72
N GLN A 1044 -22.89 -17.22 -4.70
CA GLN A 1044 -22.70 -18.67 -4.55
C GLN A 1044 -21.92 -19.26 -5.72
N ASN A 1045 -22.22 -18.85 -6.96
CA ASN A 1045 -21.48 -19.30 -8.15
C ASN A 1045 -20.01 -18.84 -8.13
N LEU A 1046 -19.73 -17.62 -7.64
CA LEU A 1046 -18.36 -17.13 -7.47
C LEU A 1046 -17.61 -17.96 -6.42
N LEU A 1047 -18.24 -18.20 -5.26
CA LEU A 1047 -17.64 -18.98 -4.19
C LEU A 1047 -17.44 -20.45 -4.62
N SER A 1048 -18.36 -21.05 -5.37
CA SER A 1048 -18.21 -22.43 -5.86
C SER A 1048 -17.09 -22.58 -6.89
N LEU A 1049 -16.87 -21.55 -7.73
CA LEU A 1049 -15.76 -21.53 -8.69
C LEU A 1049 -14.40 -21.53 -7.99
N ILE A 1050 -14.29 -20.79 -6.89
CA ILE A 1050 -13.01 -20.57 -6.19
C ILE A 1050 -12.76 -21.68 -5.17
N CYS A 1051 -13.77 -22.01 -4.37
CA CYS A 1051 -13.72 -22.98 -3.29
C CYS A 1051 -14.16 -24.38 -3.77
N LYS A 1052 -13.31 -25.04 -4.56
CA LYS A 1052 -13.59 -26.42 -4.99
C LYS A 1052 -13.53 -27.41 -3.82
N SER A 1053 -14.30 -28.50 -3.90
CA SER A 1053 -14.26 -29.59 -2.91
C SER A 1053 -12.96 -30.40 -2.97
N LYS A 1054 -12.33 -30.46 -4.14
CA LYS A 1054 -10.96 -30.95 -4.31
C LYS A 1054 -10.07 -29.80 -4.76
N PRO A 1055 -8.90 -29.59 -4.13
CA PRO A 1055 -7.95 -28.56 -4.56
C PRO A 1055 -7.49 -28.85 -5.99
N ARG A 1056 -7.17 -27.79 -6.75
CA ARG A 1056 -6.61 -27.92 -8.10
C ARG A 1056 -5.19 -28.49 -8.02
N GLU A 1057 -4.84 -29.38 -8.94
CA GLU A 1057 -3.50 -29.97 -8.99
C GLU A 1057 -2.47 -28.89 -9.37
N ILE A 1058 -1.34 -28.85 -8.68
CA ILE A 1058 -0.27 -27.88 -8.92
C ILE A 1058 0.55 -28.34 -10.11
N ILE A 1059 0.85 -27.42 -11.03
CA ILE A 1059 1.55 -27.72 -12.28
C ILE A 1059 2.67 -26.71 -12.52
N PRO A 1060 3.82 -27.14 -13.10
CA PRO A 1060 4.85 -26.18 -13.49
C PRO A 1060 4.34 -25.31 -14.65
N PRO A 1061 4.45 -23.98 -14.57
CA PRO A 1061 3.98 -23.09 -15.63
C PRO A 1061 4.78 -23.30 -16.91
N LYS A 1062 4.08 -23.39 -18.05
CA LYS A 1062 4.68 -23.54 -19.38
C LYS A 1062 4.46 -22.27 -20.20
N TRP A 1063 5.55 -21.63 -20.59
CA TRP A 1063 5.54 -20.42 -21.42
C TRP A 1063 5.57 -20.77 -22.91
N TYR A 1064 4.94 -19.94 -23.74
CA TYR A 1064 4.72 -20.19 -25.17
C TYR A 1064 5.82 -19.61 -26.04
N ALA A 1065 6.13 -20.29 -27.15
CA ALA A 1065 7.08 -19.81 -28.14
C ALA A 1065 6.60 -18.57 -28.91
N LYS A 1066 5.28 -18.41 -29.08
CA LYS A 1066 4.64 -17.26 -29.75
C LYS A 1066 3.80 -16.46 -28.77
N SER A 1067 4.47 -15.63 -27.97
CA SER A 1067 3.82 -14.81 -26.95
C SER A 1067 2.89 -13.76 -27.56
N TYR A 1068 1.75 -13.51 -26.92
CA TYR A 1068 0.75 -12.48 -27.28
C TYR A 1068 0.12 -12.58 -28.69
N GLU A 1069 0.26 -13.72 -29.39
CA GLU A 1069 -0.44 -13.93 -30.67
C GLU A 1069 -1.85 -14.51 -30.42
N TRP A 1070 -2.88 -13.84 -30.94
CA TRP A 1070 -4.28 -14.30 -30.88
C TRP A 1070 -4.60 -15.32 -31.99
N GLY A 1071 -5.53 -16.22 -31.72
CA GLY A 1071 -6.12 -17.10 -32.75
C GLY A 1071 -5.20 -18.27 -33.15
N GLN A 1072 -4.38 -18.77 -32.23
CA GLN A 1072 -3.46 -19.89 -32.50
C GLN A 1072 -4.20 -21.23 -32.66
N GLN A 1073 -5.39 -21.37 -32.07
CA GLN A 1073 -6.20 -22.59 -32.14
C GLN A 1073 -6.95 -22.71 -33.47
N LYS A 1074 -7.02 -23.93 -34.03
CA LYS A 1074 -7.81 -24.20 -35.24
C LYS A 1074 -9.31 -24.20 -34.91
N ASN A 1075 -10.12 -23.48 -35.70
CA ASN A 1075 -11.57 -23.35 -35.52
C ASN A 1075 -12.31 -24.69 -35.31
N LYS A 1076 -11.85 -25.78 -35.93
CA LYS A 1076 -12.45 -27.12 -35.78
C LYS A 1076 -12.46 -27.69 -34.35
N PHE A 1077 -11.69 -27.11 -33.43
CA PHE A 1077 -11.59 -27.54 -32.04
C PHE A 1077 -12.22 -26.56 -31.06
N ILE A 1078 -12.91 -25.53 -31.56
CA ILE A 1078 -13.52 -24.47 -30.75
C ILE A 1078 -15.03 -24.69 -30.72
N ILE A 1079 -15.60 -24.80 -29.52
CA ILE A 1079 -17.05 -24.83 -29.32
C ILE A 1079 -17.51 -23.42 -28.94
N ASP A 1080 -18.33 -22.83 -29.79
CA ASP A 1080 -18.92 -21.52 -29.55
C ASP A 1080 -20.23 -21.66 -28.78
N GLN A 1081 -20.22 -21.33 -27.48
CA GLN A 1081 -21.43 -21.33 -26.65
C GLN A 1081 -22.36 -20.14 -26.95
N SER A 1082 -21.95 -19.18 -27.79
CA SER A 1082 -22.72 -17.98 -28.11
C SER A 1082 -23.83 -18.20 -29.14
N GLU A 1083 -23.88 -19.36 -29.80
CA GLU A 1083 -24.93 -19.68 -30.80
C GLU A 1083 -26.34 -19.81 -30.19
N VAL A 1084 -26.45 -19.89 -28.87
CA VAL A 1084 -27.74 -20.02 -28.15
C VAL A 1084 -28.40 -18.66 -27.83
N LEU A 1085 -27.71 -17.53 -28.05
CA LEU A 1085 -28.20 -16.18 -27.71
C LEU A 1085 -28.69 -15.42 -28.97
N ASN A 1086 -29.85 -14.76 -28.88
CA ASN A 1086 -30.39 -13.94 -29.96
C ASN A 1086 -29.47 -12.75 -30.29
N SER A 1087 -29.42 -12.28 -31.55
CA SER A 1087 -28.55 -11.17 -31.99
C SER A 1087 -28.76 -9.86 -31.20
N LYS A 1088 -29.97 -9.60 -30.71
CA LYS A 1088 -30.27 -8.48 -29.80
C LYS A 1088 -29.71 -8.65 -28.38
N GLU A 1089 -29.62 -9.88 -27.88
CA GLU A 1089 -29.03 -10.16 -26.56
C GLU A 1089 -27.50 -10.11 -26.61
N LYS A 1090 -26.89 -10.42 -27.77
CA LYS A 1090 -25.44 -10.31 -27.99
C LYS A 1090 -24.93 -8.86 -27.91
N ARG A 1091 -25.70 -7.90 -28.43
CA ARG A 1091 -25.33 -6.46 -28.41
C ARG A 1091 -25.49 -5.78 -27.05
N ALA A 1092 -26.22 -6.40 -26.13
CA ALA A 1092 -26.58 -5.82 -24.83
C ALA A 1092 -25.82 -6.42 -23.63
N SER A 1093 -24.90 -7.37 -23.86
CA SER A 1093 -24.16 -8.05 -22.79
C SER A 1093 -22.87 -7.29 -22.42
N LEU A 1094 -22.56 -7.24 -21.12
CA LEU A 1094 -21.31 -6.65 -20.63
C LEU A 1094 -20.11 -7.54 -20.96
N TYR A 1095 -20.29 -8.85 -20.79
CA TYR A 1095 -19.24 -9.86 -20.99
C TYR A 1095 -19.67 -10.88 -22.04
N GLN A 1096 -18.85 -11.08 -23.07
CA GLN A 1096 -19.07 -12.18 -24.02
C GLN A 1096 -18.79 -13.53 -23.35
N LEU A 1097 -19.48 -14.60 -23.74
CA LEU A 1097 -19.19 -15.93 -23.20
C LEU A 1097 -17.95 -16.49 -23.87
N HIS A 1098 -17.09 -17.14 -23.08
CA HIS A 1098 -15.83 -17.70 -23.56
C HIS A 1098 -16.07 -18.93 -24.41
N LYS A 1099 -15.30 -19.04 -25.48
CA LYS A 1099 -15.29 -20.23 -26.35
C LYS A 1099 -14.51 -21.35 -25.67
N LEU A 1100 -15.03 -22.57 -25.73
CA LEU A 1100 -14.33 -23.74 -25.19
C LEU A 1100 -13.40 -24.32 -26.24
N VAL A 1101 -12.20 -24.75 -25.83
CA VAL A 1101 -11.29 -25.51 -26.69
C VAL A 1101 -11.37 -26.98 -26.30
N LEU A 1102 -11.72 -27.84 -27.27
CA LEU A 1102 -11.82 -29.29 -27.10
C LEU A 1102 -10.44 -29.89 -26.81
N LEU A 1103 -10.33 -30.55 -25.65
CA LEU A 1103 -9.17 -31.34 -25.27
C LEU A 1103 -9.30 -32.77 -25.82
N ASN A 1104 -8.19 -33.36 -26.21
CA ASN A 1104 -8.13 -34.78 -26.55
C ASN A 1104 -8.34 -35.60 -25.27
N ALA A 1105 -9.27 -36.57 -25.32
CA ALA A 1105 -9.54 -37.49 -24.23
C ALA A 1105 -8.38 -38.45 -23.95
#